data_AF-A0A7T5JDI5-F1
#
_entry.id   AF-A0A7T5JDI5-F1
#
_cell.length_a   1.000
_cell.length_b   1.000
_cell.length_c   1.000
_cell.angle_alpha   90.00
_cell.angle_beta   90.00
_cell.angle_gamma   90.00
#
_symmetry.space_group_name_H-M   'P 1'
#
loop_
_entity.id
_entity.type
_entity.pdbx_description
1 polymer ?
#
loop_
_entity_poly.entity_id
_entity_poly.type
_entity_poly.pdbx_seq_one_letter_code
_entity_poly.pdbx_strand_id
1 'polypeptide(L)'
;MVDFTLQLFHAADQEAGIPALEDVPRFSAVLNALKAQDIDGDGTAGFANTLLLSSGDAYIPGPFFRASDAVYGGAGRGDILIQNALGFQAIAFGNHEFDLGTAHLRDLIAGDDTFAGTAFPYLSGNLDFSTDSNLAALVVPDGQAPLPNSIAASTVIEVNGERIGVVGATTPILRLLSFSGDVTVLPQIFGSNPTPAQLDALAAEIQADVDALLAANPDVNKVVLLAHMQDLDIEQELAQRLSNVDIIVAGGSHRRLFDANDRPHTGYIDDIEGIYPIIQTDRDGNPVAVVNTDSNYKYVGRLVIGFDANGVLLPETYDPTISGAYATDDLGVTAVRGAGLADPAIVAIIDALRTEIEATERNVFGASNVYLNGLRRTVRIEETNLGNLTADANLAVAREADPTVVISLKNGGGIRDGIGRVFVPAGGTGDPEFLPNEETPGLKPAGGISQLDIANTLRFNNELSLITVTAAELLAIVEHGISGLQPDGSGTPGAFPQIGGFAFSFDVTRPVGDRVQSLALEAPDGTDLDVIVRDGEIVGDPSRTFRMVTLRFLADGGDGYPFPTGEAANRVDLVDETAVPTGAATFAADFSEQDALAEYLAANFGATSPYAVAETGRDQDSRIQNLAFRADGVIDSVNRIGVGSGARATLLDLRDITGTVAASFTVNREAAYTNFAGFYRIADLDGGIDIDGDGVADLAPGQAGYTQAAINSRAEAVNLTTPNNRASVFQSEVAGGRFYAPFLITQGTVESYDASRVYFSFTAANADGVEHIRYRNGALEFEDLFGGGDNDFNDFVINVAVTI
;
A
#
# COMPACT_ATOMS: atom_id res chain seq x y z
N MET A 1 32.80 4.60 -44.07
CA MET A 1 33.91 5.39 -43.50
C MET A 1 33.28 6.30 -42.49
N VAL A 2 33.92 6.49 -41.33
CA VAL A 2 33.41 7.42 -40.31
C VAL A 2 33.52 8.84 -40.83
N ASP A 3 32.42 9.58 -40.77
CA ASP A 3 32.31 10.99 -41.13
C ASP A 3 32.18 11.86 -39.88
N PHE A 4 31.39 11.40 -38.91
CA PHE A 4 31.16 12.06 -37.63
C PHE A 4 31.19 11.05 -36.49
N THR A 5 31.87 11.37 -35.39
CA THR A 5 31.81 10.58 -34.14
C THR A 5 31.08 11.40 -33.08
N LEU A 6 30.01 10.85 -32.52
CA LEU A 6 29.24 11.45 -31.44
C LEU A 6 29.73 10.91 -30.10
N GLN A 7 29.83 11.79 -29.10
CA GLN A 7 29.82 11.44 -27.69
C GLN A 7 28.48 11.86 -27.09
N LEU A 8 27.67 10.89 -26.70
CA LEU A 8 26.42 11.11 -25.98
C LEU A 8 26.63 10.76 -24.51
N PHE A 9 26.57 11.75 -23.63
CA PHE A 9 26.30 11.52 -22.23
C PHE A 9 24.80 11.41 -22.02
N HIS A 10 24.38 10.43 -21.22
CA HIS A 10 22.98 10.25 -20.90
C HIS A 10 22.77 9.74 -19.48
N ALA A 11 21.54 9.92 -19.02
CA ALA A 11 21.01 9.36 -17.79
C ALA A 11 19.50 9.16 -17.94
N ALA A 12 18.95 8.35 -17.06
CA ALA A 12 17.52 8.12 -16.89
C ALA A 12 17.21 8.08 -15.40
N ASP A 13 15.96 8.27 -15.02
CA ASP A 13 15.44 7.92 -13.70
C ASP A 13 16.24 8.58 -12.57
N GLN A 14 16.56 9.87 -12.70
CA GLN A 14 17.35 10.57 -11.70
C GLN A 14 16.72 10.51 -10.31
N GLU A 15 15.38 10.55 -10.22
CA GLU A 15 14.57 10.13 -9.05
C GLU A 15 15.26 10.30 -7.69
N ALA A 16 15.70 11.52 -7.38
CA ALA A 16 16.61 11.74 -6.26
C ALA A 16 16.03 11.21 -4.94
N GLY A 17 16.67 10.18 -4.38
CA GLY A 17 16.39 9.67 -3.03
C GLY A 17 17.37 10.23 -2.00
N ILE A 18 17.31 9.75 -0.76
CA ILE A 18 18.33 10.07 0.26
C ILE A 18 19.76 9.73 -0.22
N PRO A 19 20.03 8.61 -0.93
CA PRO A 19 21.35 8.33 -1.49
C PRO A 19 21.89 9.42 -2.44
N ALA A 20 21.02 10.16 -3.14
CA ALA A 20 21.41 11.24 -4.04
C ALA A 20 22.23 12.35 -3.35
N LEU A 21 22.11 12.51 -2.02
CA LEU A 21 22.97 13.42 -1.24
C LEU A 21 24.46 13.11 -1.37
N GLU A 22 24.80 11.86 -1.66
CA GLU A 22 26.15 11.39 -1.88
C GLU A 22 26.45 11.19 -3.36
N ASP A 23 25.46 10.72 -4.13
CA ASP A 23 25.67 10.31 -5.53
C ASP A 23 25.64 11.49 -6.51
N VAL A 24 24.85 12.55 -6.28
CA VAL A 24 24.79 13.73 -7.17
C VAL A 24 26.13 14.48 -7.26
N PRO A 25 26.83 14.82 -6.16
CA PRO A 25 28.16 15.43 -6.26
C PRO A 25 29.16 14.56 -7.01
N ARG A 26 29.08 13.23 -6.84
CA ARG A 26 29.96 12.28 -7.52
C ARG A 26 29.59 12.11 -8.99
N PHE A 27 28.30 12.12 -9.35
CA PHE A 27 27.82 12.18 -10.73
C PHE A 27 28.38 13.41 -11.43
N SER A 28 28.27 14.59 -10.80
CA SER A 28 28.85 15.82 -11.32
C SER A 28 30.37 15.70 -11.52
N ALA A 29 31.09 15.16 -10.54
CA ALA A 29 32.53 14.94 -10.63
C ALA A 29 32.94 13.99 -11.76
N VAL A 30 32.23 12.86 -11.90
CA VAL A 30 32.46 11.87 -12.95
C VAL A 30 32.18 12.48 -14.32
N LEU A 31 31.02 13.11 -14.49
CA LEU A 31 30.63 13.78 -15.73
C LEU A 31 31.66 14.83 -16.15
N ASN A 32 32.08 15.71 -15.23
CA ASN A 32 33.06 16.75 -15.51
C ASN A 32 34.43 16.18 -15.86
N ALA A 33 34.84 15.09 -15.21
CA ALA A 33 36.08 14.39 -15.55
C ALA A 33 36.02 13.80 -16.97
N LEU A 34 34.91 13.13 -17.32
CA LEU A 34 34.70 12.52 -18.63
C LEU A 34 34.61 13.60 -19.73
N LYS A 35 33.88 14.70 -19.49
CA LYS A 35 33.79 15.86 -20.41
C LYS A 35 35.17 16.48 -20.70
N ALA A 36 36.13 16.38 -19.79
CA ALA A 36 37.48 16.92 -19.95
C ALA A 36 38.47 15.96 -20.66
N GLN A 37 38.07 14.71 -20.94
CA GLN A 37 38.94 13.75 -21.62
C GLN A 37 39.10 14.10 -23.11
N ASP A 38 40.34 14.25 -23.55
CA ASP A 38 40.75 14.34 -24.95
C ASP A 38 40.70 12.95 -25.58
N ILE A 39 39.55 12.58 -26.15
CA ILE A 39 39.33 11.25 -26.74
C ILE A 39 39.61 11.17 -28.24
N ASP A 40 39.73 12.31 -28.94
CA ASP A 40 40.15 12.35 -30.34
C ASP A 40 41.65 12.60 -30.51
N GLY A 41 42.36 12.91 -29.41
CA GLY A 41 43.81 13.05 -29.36
C GLY A 41 44.31 14.33 -30.03
N ASP A 42 43.47 15.36 -30.12
CA ASP A 42 43.81 16.62 -30.78
C ASP A 42 44.70 17.54 -29.93
N GLY A 43 44.91 17.19 -28.65
CA GLY A 43 45.70 17.93 -27.67
C GLY A 43 44.93 19.00 -26.90
N THR A 44 43.61 19.08 -27.11
CA THR A 44 42.66 19.95 -26.41
C THR A 44 41.82 19.12 -25.46
N ALA A 45 41.60 19.63 -24.24
CA ALA A 45 40.76 18.92 -23.28
C ALA A 45 39.30 18.84 -23.76
N GLY A 46 38.72 17.65 -23.68
CA GLY A 46 37.34 17.35 -24.03
C GLY A 46 37.16 16.87 -25.46
N PHE A 47 35.91 16.82 -25.90
CA PHE A 47 35.56 16.38 -27.24
C PHE A 47 34.40 17.23 -27.77
N ALA A 48 34.62 17.90 -28.90
CA ALA A 48 33.68 18.90 -29.41
C ALA A 48 32.30 18.32 -29.77
N ASN A 49 32.27 17.05 -30.18
CA ASN A 49 31.04 16.40 -30.62
C ASN A 49 30.25 15.80 -29.45
N THR A 50 29.96 16.58 -28.42
CA THR A 50 29.36 16.11 -27.16
C THR A 50 27.91 16.56 -26.99
N LEU A 51 27.03 15.63 -26.61
CA LEU A 51 25.67 15.87 -26.13
C LEU A 51 25.48 15.39 -24.68
N LEU A 52 24.53 15.99 -23.96
CA LEU A 52 24.06 15.54 -22.65
C LEU A 52 22.52 15.58 -22.59
N LEU A 53 21.89 14.42 -22.52
CA LEU A 53 20.43 14.25 -22.59
C LEU A 53 19.91 13.36 -21.45
N SER A 54 18.66 13.55 -21.01
CA SER A 54 18.01 12.67 -20.04
C SER A 54 16.70 12.11 -20.58
N SER A 55 16.41 10.84 -20.33
CA SER A 55 15.16 10.18 -20.72
C SER A 55 14.06 10.26 -19.66
N GLY A 56 14.09 11.21 -18.73
CA GLY A 56 12.95 11.53 -17.85
C GLY A 56 13.05 10.98 -16.43
N ASP A 57 12.01 11.22 -15.63
CA ASP A 57 12.01 11.06 -14.17
C ASP A 57 13.19 11.81 -13.52
N ALA A 58 13.31 13.08 -13.92
CA ALA A 58 14.32 14.02 -13.42
C ALA A 58 14.21 14.25 -11.90
N TYR A 59 13.03 13.96 -11.34
CA TYR A 59 12.73 13.97 -9.92
C TYR A 59 11.65 12.93 -9.58
N ILE A 60 11.55 12.60 -8.30
CA ILE A 60 10.42 11.83 -7.74
C ILE A 60 10.00 12.45 -6.40
N PRO A 61 8.68 12.54 -6.09
CA PRO A 61 8.27 12.95 -4.76
C PRO A 61 8.82 12.03 -3.67
N GLY A 62 9.48 12.65 -2.71
CA GLY A 62 10.13 11.99 -1.60
C GLY A 62 10.86 13.02 -0.73
N PRO A 63 11.62 12.57 0.28
CA PRO A 63 12.28 13.49 1.18
C PRO A 63 13.26 14.47 0.53
N PHE A 64 14.04 14.02 -0.44
CA PHE A 64 14.97 14.89 -1.17
C PHE A 64 14.22 16.00 -1.90
N PHE A 65 13.22 15.62 -2.68
CA PHE A 65 12.34 16.53 -3.41
C PHE A 65 11.65 17.54 -2.47
N ARG A 66 11.12 17.08 -1.33
CA ARG A 66 10.41 17.92 -0.36
C ARG A 66 11.32 18.86 0.40
N ALA A 67 12.57 18.50 0.65
CA ALA A 67 13.54 19.38 1.30
C ALA A 67 13.78 20.68 0.49
N SER A 68 13.57 20.63 -0.83
CA SER A 68 13.62 21.83 -1.68
C SER A 68 12.56 22.88 -1.31
N ASP A 69 11.45 22.49 -0.68
CA ASP A 69 10.42 23.45 -0.29
C ASP A 69 10.94 24.44 0.76
N ALA A 70 11.53 23.91 1.84
CA ALA A 70 12.12 24.71 2.89
C ALA A 70 13.36 25.50 2.41
N VAL A 71 14.15 24.93 1.50
CA VAL A 71 15.42 25.51 1.06
C VAL A 71 15.25 26.52 -0.09
N TYR A 72 14.36 26.25 -1.04
CA TYR A 72 14.22 26.97 -2.31
C TYR A 72 12.80 27.53 -2.56
N GLY A 73 11.89 27.41 -1.60
CA GLY A 73 10.53 27.94 -1.70
C GLY A 73 9.63 27.17 -2.67
N GLY A 74 9.94 25.89 -2.89
CA GLY A 74 9.09 24.98 -3.66
C GLY A 74 9.69 23.59 -3.74
N ALA A 75 8.88 22.57 -3.44
CA ALA A 75 9.27 21.17 -3.62
C ALA A 75 9.74 20.90 -5.06
N GLY A 76 10.81 20.11 -5.23
CA GLY A 76 11.40 19.80 -6.54
C GLY A 76 12.31 20.86 -7.17
N ARG A 77 12.36 22.09 -6.62
CA ARG A 77 13.25 23.14 -7.18
C ARG A 77 14.72 22.77 -7.10
N GLY A 78 15.15 22.08 -6.05
CA GLY A 78 16.53 21.61 -5.89
C GLY A 78 16.91 20.62 -6.98
N ASP A 79 16.02 19.69 -7.33
CA ASP A 79 16.19 18.75 -8.44
C ASP A 79 16.41 19.50 -9.77
N ILE A 80 15.54 20.46 -10.11
CA ILE A 80 15.69 21.24 -11.35
C ILE A 80 16.97 22.06 -11.35
N LEU A 81 17.37 22.65 -10.22
CA LEU A 81 18.63 23.39 -10.12
C LEU A 81 19.85 22.48 -10.33
N ILE A 82 19.80 21.22 -9.87
CA ILE A 82 20.83 20.21 -10.14
C ILE A 82 20.86 19.89 -11.64
N GLN A 83 19.72 19.64 -12.28
CA GLN A 83 19.65 19.35 -13.72
C GLN A 83 20.20 20.51 -14.56
N ASN A 84 19.84 21.75 -14.19
CA ASN A 84 20.35 22.97 -14.83
C ASN A 84 21.88 23.08 -14.69
N ALA A 85 22.42 22.78 -13.51
CA ALA A 85 23.86 22.86 -13.25
C ALA A 85 24.66 21.73 -13.93
N LEU A 86 24.08 20.53 -14.07
CA LEU A 86 24.67 19.44 -14.85
C LEU A 86 24.75 19.78 -16.36
N GLY A 87 23.84 20.63 -16.82
CA GLY A 87 23.79 21.15 -18.17
C GLY A 87 23.10 20.21 -19.15
N PHE A 88 22.05 19.51 -18.71
CA PHE A 88 21.19 18.76 -19.63
C PHE A 88 20.61 19.70 -20.69
N GLN A 89 20.64 19.26 -21.95
CA GLN A 89 20.24 20.09 -23.09
C GLN A 89 18.77 19.87 -23.47
N ALA A 90 18.23 18.70 -23.16
CA ALA A 90 16.81 18.35 -23.22
C ALA A 90 16.56 17.15 -22.30
N ILE A 91 15.35 17.08 -21.76
CA ILE A 91 14.90 15.97 -20.91
C ILE A 91 13.55 15.48 -21.43
N ALA A 92 13.33 14.17 -21.59
CA ALA A 92 11.99 13.66 -21.87
C ALA A 92 11.10 13.70 -20.63
N PHE A 93 9.78 13.75 -20.81
CA PHE A 93 8.88 13.48 -19.68
C PHE A 93 8.91 11.99 -19.33
N GLY A 94 9.15 11.67 -18.05
CA GLY A 94 8.78 10.42 -17.42
C GLY A 94 7.44 10.52 -16.71
N ASN A 95 7.10 9.53 -15.88
CA ASN A 95 5.82 9.55 -15.16
C ASN A 95 5.86 10.36 -13.87
N HIS A 96 7.00 10.39 -13.17
CA HIS A 96 7.10 11.06 -11.87
C HIS A 96 7.05 12.58 -11.97
N GLU A 97 7.29 13.15 -13.16
CA GLU A 97 6.99 14.55 -13.44
C GLU A 97 5.53 14.93 -13.11
N PHE A 98 4.58 14.00 -13.26
CA PHE A 98 3.15 14.24 -13.09
C PHE A 98 2.60 13.87 -11.70
N ASP A 99 3.42 13.39 -10.77
CA ASP A 99 2.94 12.81 -9.50
C ASP A 99 2.23 13.82 -8.60
N LEU A 100 2.56 15.10 -8.73
CA LEU A 100 1.91 16.19 -7.99
C LEU A 100 0.97 17.02 -8.88
N GLY A 101 0.63 16.49 -10.07
CA GLY A 101 -0.29 17.12 -11.01
C GLY A 101 0.34 18.22 -11.88
N THR A 102 -0.39 18.61 -12.92
CA THR A 102 0.11 19.50 -13.98
C THR A 102 0.36 20.94 -13.53
N ALA A 103 -0.30 21.40 -12.46
CA ALA A 103 -0.07 22.72 -11.88
C ALA A 103 1.31 22.83 -11.23
N HIS A 104 1.73 21.82 -10.45
CA HIS A 104 3.03 21.80 -9.83
C HIS A 104 4.15 21.62 -10.86
N LEU A 105 3.93 20.74 -11.85
CA LEU A 105 4.85 20.56 -12.96
C LEU A 105 5.07 21.87 -13.74
N ARG A 106 4.01 22.63 -14.03
CA ARG A 106 4.13 23.97 -14.64
C ARG A 106 5.07 24.87 -13.83
N ASP A 107 4.94 24.91 -12.51
CA ASP A 107 5.76 25.78 -11.66
C ASP A 107 7.25 25.41 -11.69
N LEU A 108 7.55 24.11 -11.78
CA LEU A 108 8.92 23.63 -11.96
C LEU A 108 9.50 23.97 -13.33
N ILE A 109 8.70 23.89 -14.40
CA ILE A 109 9.13 24.21 -15.76
C ILE A 109 9.28 25.72 -15.93
N ALA A 110 8.22 26.48 -15.64
CA ALA A 110 8.14 27.91 -15.94
C ALA A 110 9.00 28.76 -14.99
N GLY A 111 9.14 28.33 -13.74
CA GLY A 111 9.75 29.14 -12.71
C GLY A 111 8.92 30.34 -12.28
N ASP A 112 9.54 31.21 -11.48
CA ASP A 112 9.02 32.50 -11.02
C ASP A 112 10.17 33.51 -10.78
N ASP A 113 9.89 34.65 -10.14
CA ASP A 113 10.88 35.70 -9.87
C ASP A 113 12.07 35.25 -8.98
N THR A 114 11.93 34.12 -8.29
CA THR A 114 12.90 33.56 -7.33
C THR A 114 13.56 32.28 -7.80
N PHE A 115 12.97 31.61 -8.80
CA PHE A 115 13.41 30.33 -9.33
C PHE A 115 13.29 30.34 -10.85
N ALA A 116 14.41 30.13 -11.56
CA ALA A 116 14.46 30.32 -13.01
C ALA A 116 13.70 29.26 -13.85
N GLY A 117 13.15 28.22 -13.22
CA GLY A 117 12.57 27.07 -13.93
C GLY A 117 13.64 26.21 -14.62
N THR A 118 13.23 25.45 -15.64
CA THR A 118 14.14 24.58 -16.39
C THR A 118 15.01 25.34 -17.38
N ALA A 119 16.31 25.04 -17.41
CA ALA A 119 17.25 25.55 -18.42
C ALA A 119 17.17 24.78 -19.77
N PHE A 120 16.28 23.80 -19.84
CA PHE A 120 16.07 22.87 -20.94
C PHE A 120 14.57 22.75 -21.27
N PRO A 121 14.22 22.33 -22.50
CA PRO A 121 12.86 21.90 -22.81
C PRO A 121 12.60 20.50 -22.26
N TYR A 122 11.37 20.28 -21.79
CA TYR A 122 10.85 18.93 -21.66
C TYR A 122 10.29 18.44 -22.98
N LEU A 123 10.55 17.18 -23.32
CA LEU A 123 10.17 16.57 -24.58
C LEU A 123 9.17 15.42 -24.42
N SER A 124 8.07 15.45 -25.18
CA SER A 124 7.22 14.28 -25.43
C SER A 124 6.25 14.55 -26.58
N GLY A 125 6.35 13.77 -27.65
CA GLY A 125 5.49 13.93 -28.83
C GLY A 125 4.17 13.16 -28.76
N ASN A 126 4.12 12.08 -27.99
CA ASN A 126 2.90 11.29 -27.78
C ASN A 126 2.06 11.76 -26.57
N LEU A 127 2.33 12.96 -26.06
CA LEU A 127 1.51 13.67 -25.09
C LEU A 127 0.94 14.94 -25.73
N ASP A 128 -0.38 15.07 -25.75
CA ASP A 128 -1.06 16.28 -26.20
C ASP A 128 -1.49 17.12 -24.99
N PHE A 129 -0.81 18.26 -24.83
CA PHE A 129 -0.99 19.22 -23.74
C PHE A 129 -2.06 20.27 -24.04
N SER A 130 -2.65 20.30 -25.24
CA SER A 130 -3.52 21.39 -25.70
C SER A 130 -4.78 21.60 -24.86
N THR A 131 -5.24 20.55 -24.17
CA THR A 131 -6.40 20.57 -23.29
C THR A 131 -6.07 20.87 -21.83
N ASP A 132 -4.80 20.77 -21.42
CA ASP A 132 -4.40 21.00 -20.03
C ASP A 132 -4.18 22.50 -19.76
N SER A 133 -4.95 23.06 -18.82
CA SER A 133 -4.92 24.49 -18.54
C SER A 133 -3.61 24.99 -17.92
N ASN A 134 -2.78 24.11 -17.36
CA ASN A 134 -1.53 24.48 -16.71
C ASN A 134 -0.35 24.45 -17.71
N LEU A 135 -0.30 23.44 -18.57
CA LEU A 135 0.84 23.15 -19.43
C LEU A 135 0.69 23.66 -20.87
N ALA A 136 -0.52 23.86 -21.38
CA ALA A 136 -0.75 24.29 -22.77
C ALA A 136 0.02 25.56 -23.16
N ALA A 137 0.21 26.50 -22.21
CA ALA A 137 0.91 27.76 -22.45
C ALA A 137 2.44 27.61 -22.55
N LEU A 138 3.00 26.48 -22.12
CA LEU A 138 4.43 26.19 -22.16
C LEU A 138 4.84 25.48 -23.46
N VAL A 139 3.88 25.02 -24.26
CA VAL A 139 4.14 24.35 -25.54
C VAL A 139 4.70 25.34 -26.56
N VAL A 140 5.86 25.02 -27.12
CA VAL A 140 6.54 25.79 -28.18
C VAL A 140 6.60 24.98 -29.47
N PRO A 141 6.89 25.60 -30.64
CA PRO A 141 7.02 24.87 -31.89
C PRO A 141 8.12 23.80 -31.84
N ASP A 142 7.84 22.64 -32.45
CA ASP A 142 8.76 21.52 -32.52
C ASP A 142 9.94 21.76 -33.48
N GLY A 143 10.98 20.94 -33.31
CA GLY A 143 12.16 20.91 -34.17
C GLY A 143 12.95 22.22 -34.21
N GLN A 144 12.77 23.07 -33.20
CA GLN A 144 13.56 24.29 -32.97
C GLN A 144 14.77 24.00 -32.09
N ALA A 145 15.68 24.96 -31.97
CA ALA A 145 16.74 24.89 -30.95
C ALA A 145 16.14 24.77 -29.53
N PRO A 146 16.82 24.13 -28.57
CA PRO A 146 16.28 23.95 -27.22
C PRO A 146 15.90 25.29 -26.58
N LEU A 147 14.69 25.36 -26.04
CA LEU A 147 14.20 26.54 -25.34
C LEU A 147 14.02 26.21 -23.85
N PRO A 148 14.58 27.01 -22.93
CA PRO A 148 14.32 26.84 -21.51
C PRO A 148 12.83 27.07 -21.21
N ASN A 149 12.36 26.58 -20.07
CA ASN A 149 11.00 26.80 -19.57
C ASN A 149 9.88 26.39 -20.54
N SER A 150 10.10 25.35 -21.35
CA SER A 150 9.20 25.00 -22.45
C SER A 150 8.95 23.51 -22.61
N ILE A 151 7.91 23.18 -23.37
CA ILE A 151 7.48 21.84 -23.74
C ILE A 151 7.47 21.73 -25.28
N ALA A 152 8.00 20.65 -25.82
CA ALA A 152 7.93 20.34 -27.26
C ALA A 152 7.88 18.82 -27.50
N ALA A 153 7.53 18.38 -28.70
CA ALA A 153 7.72 16.98 -29.12
C ALA A 153 9.19 16.70 -29.44
N SER A 154 9.88 17.69 -30.03
CA SER A 154 11.26 17.54 -30.51
C SER A 154 12.03 18.85 -30.54
N THR A 155 13.37 18.74 -30.56
CA THR A 155 14.31 19.85 -30.69
C THR A 155 15.48 19.50 -31.61
N VAL A 156 16.23 20.50 -32.06
CA VAL A 156 17.46 20.31 -32.86
C VAL A 156 18.64 20.97 -32.17
N ILE A 157 19.67 20.19 -31.89
CA ILE A 157 20.89 20.64 -31.20
C ILE A 157 22.04 20.69 -32.21
N GLU A 158 22.74 21.82 -32.28
CA GLU A 158 23.97 21.95 -33.06
C GLU A 158 25.18 21.50 -32.23
N VAL A 159 25.99 20.60 -32.79
CA VAL A 159 27.14 19.96 -32.17
C VAL A 159 28.31 20.04 -33.15
N ASN A 160 29.24 20.96 -32.91
CA ASN A 160 30.42 21.19 -33.75
C ASN A 160 30.09 21.34 -35.26
N GLY A 161 29.01 22.07 -35.58
CA GLY A 161 28.55 22.31 -36.95
C GLY A 161 27.64 21.22 -37.54
N GLU A 162 27.44 20.09 -36.87
CA GLU A 162 26.44 19.08 -37.21
C GLU A 162 25.14 19.33 -36.44
N ARG A 163 23.98 19.08 -37.06
CA ARG A 163 22.68 19.24 -36.41
C ARG A 163 22.08 17.88 -36.11
N ILE A 164 21.73 17.65 -34.84
CA ILE A 164 21.17 16.40 -34.33
C ILE A 164 19.74 16.66 -33.87
N GLY A 165 18.80 15.87 -34.39
CA GLY A 165 17.42 15.87 -33.95
C GLY A 165 17.27 15.11 -32.63
N VAL A 166 16.45 15.62 -31.72
CA VAL A 166 16.09 14.93 -30.47
C VAL A 166 14.58 14.91 -30.34
N VAL A 167 14.00 13.72 -30.24
CA VAL A 167 12.54 13.49 -30.08
C VAL A 167 12.29 12.90 -28.70
N GLY A 168 11.23 13.34 -28.01
CA GLY A 168 10.82 12.76 -26.73
C GLY A 168 9.60 11.86 -26.87
N ALA A 169 9.50 10.82 -26.04
CA ALA A 169 8.31 10.00 -25.91
C ALA A 169 8.14 9.48 -24.48
N THR A 170 6.89 9.40 -24.01
CA THR A 170 6.54 9.00 -22.64
C THR A 170 5.64 7.78 -22.66
N THR A 171 5.71 6.94 -21.63
CA THR A 171 4.91 5.71 -21.53
C THR A 171 3.41 5.95 -21.74
N PRO A 172 2.72 5.21 -22.64
CA PRO A 172 1.28 5.38 -22.84
C PRO A 172 0.41 4.94 -21.66
N ILE A 173 0.99 4.24 -20.67
CA ILE A 173 0.30 3.89 -19.42
C ILE A 173 0.43 4.97 -18.34
N LEU A 174 0.88 6.18 -18.66
CA LEU A 174 1.06 7.30 -17.72
C LEU A 174 -0.13 7.51 -16.79
N ARG A 175 -1.37 7.42 -17.31
CA ARG A 175 -2.62 7.57 -16.52
C ARG A 175 -2.83 6.49 -15.46
N LEU A 176 -2.15 5.35 -15.57
CA LEU A 176 -2.16 4.29 -14.56
C LEU A 176 -1.10 4.50 -13.48
N LEU A 177 -0.09 5.33 -13.77
CA LEU A 177 1.09 5.51 -12.93
C LEU A 177 1.03 6.82 -12.14
N SER A 178 0.48 7.88 -12.75
CA SER A 178 0.57 9.24 -12.23
C SER A 178 -0.63 10.13 -12.60
N PHE A 179 -0.67 11.34 -12.04
CA PHE A 179 -1.78 12.29 -12.17
C PHE A 179 -1.57 13.27 -13.33
N SER A 180 -1.67 12.75 -14.56
CA SER A 180 -1.47 13.54 -15.79
C SER A 180 -2.55 14.60 -16.10
N GLY A 181 -3.58 14.73 -15.26
CA GLY A 181 -4.64 15.73 -15.44
C GLY A 181 -5.36 15.58 -16.79
N ASP A 182 -5.54 16.71 -17.48
CA ASP A 182 -6.22 16.77 -18.78
C ASP A 182 -5.28 16.54 -19.97
N VAL A 183 -4.01 16.17 -19.73
CA VAL A 183 -3.07 15.80 -20.80
C VAL A 183 -3.57 14.54 -21.49
N THR A 184 -3.69 14.59 -22.81
CA THR A 184 -4.10 13.44 -23.61
C THR A 184 -2.88 12.57 -23.90
N VAL A 185 -2.96 11.29 -23.51
CA VAL A 185 -1.88 10.31 -23.71
C VAL A 185 -2.17 9.49 -24.97
N LEU A 186 -1.20 9.42 -25.87
CA LEU A 186 -1.30 8.69 -27.13
C LEU A 186 -0.30 7.52 -27.18
N PRO A 187 -0.69 6.38 -27.77
CA PRO A 187 -2.05 6.02 -28.18
C PRO A 187 -2.96 5.80 -26.95
N GLN A 188 -4.26 6.10 -27.07
CA GLN A 188 -5.20 6.01 -25.95
C GLN A 188 -5.44 4.58 -25.44
N ILE A 189 -5.16 3.55 -26.25
CA ILE A 189 -5.34 2.14 -25.89
C ILE A 189 -3.98 1.47 -25.79
N PHE A 190 -3.44 1.41 -24.58
CA PHE A 190 -2.18 0.76 -24.29
C PHE A 190 -2.26 0.05 -22.94
N GLY A 191 -1.63 -1.12 -22.82
CA GLY A 191 -1.60 -1.89 -21.58
C GLY A 191 -0.16 -2.10 -21.11
N SER A 192 0.02 -2.46 -19.84
CA SER A 192 1.36 -2.72 -19.26
C SER A 192 2.11 -3.87 -19.95
N ASN A 193 1.41 -4.76 -20.65
CA ASN A 193 1.98 -5.76 -21.56
C ASN A 193 1.41 -5.53 -22.96
N PRO A 194 1.99 -4.63 -23.76
CA PRO A 194 1.39 -4.20 -25.03
C PRO A 194 1.43 -5.31 -26.08
N THR A 195 0.37 -5.38 -26.88
CA THR A 195 0.31 -6.23 -28.06
C THR A 195 1.16 -5.64 -29.20
N PRO A 196 1.57 -6.43 -30.22
CA PRO A 196 2.27 -5.90 -31.39
C PRO A 196 1.53 -4.73 -32.07
N ALA A 197 0.20 -4.77 -32.13
CA ALA A 197 -0.60 -3.69 -32.72
C ALA A 197 -0.56 -2.40 -31.88
N GLN A 198 -0.42 -2.51 -30.56
CA GLN A 198 -0.27 -1.34 -29.68
C GLN A 198 1.14 -0.75 -29.78
N LEU A 199 2.17 -1.60 -29.91
CA LEU A 199 3.53 -1.17 -30.20
C LEU A 199 3.62 -0.48 -31.58
N ASP A 200 2.92 -1.00 -32.60
CA ASP A 200 2.80 -0.35 -33.92
C ASP A 200 2.12 1.02 -33.83
N ALA A 201 1.07 1.14 -33.01
CA ALA A 201 0.39 2.41 -32.80
C ALA A 201 1.30 3.44 -32.12
N LEU A 202 2.03 3.04 -31.06
CA LEU A 202 3.00 3.91 -30.40
C LEU A 202 4.14 4.32 -31.35
N ALA A 203 4.69 3.37 -32.11
CA ALA A 203 5.71 3.67 -33.11
C ALA A 203 5.21 4.63 -34.18
N ALA A 204 3.93 4.55 -34.57
CA ALA A 204 3.35 5.47 -35.53
C ALA A 204 3.23 6.91 -35.01
N GLU A 205 2.91 7.11 -33.73
CA GLU A 205 2.92 8.45 -33.10
C GLU A 205 4.34 9.03 -33.12
N ILE A 206 5.33 8.28 -32.62
CA ILE A 206 6.73 8.71 -32.56
C ILE A 206 7.29 8.96 -33.97
N GLN A 207 6.97 8.10 -34.94
CA GLN A 207 7.44 8.26 -36.32
C GLN A 207 6.90 9.55 -36.96
N ALA A 208 5.68 9.97 -36.62
CA ALA A 208 5.12 11.22 -37.12
C ALA A 208 5.96 12.44 -36.68
N ASP A 209 6.45 12.43 -35.43
CA ASP A 209 7.32 13.49 -34.90
C ASP A 209 8.71 13.46 -35.54
N VAL A 210 9.29 12.27 -35.72
CA VAL A 210 10.56 12.08 -36.43
C VAL A 210 10.46 12.62 -37.86
N ASP A 211 9.41 12.24 -38.58
CA ASP A 211 9.17 12.68 -39.96
C ASP A 211 8.96 14.20 -40.04
N ALA A 212 8.20 14.78 -39.10
CA ALA A 212 7.97 16.21 -39.02
C ALA A 212 9.27 16.99 -38.73
N LEU A 213 10.09 16.51 -37.80
CA LEU A 213 11.39 17.07 -37.45
C LEU A 213 12.33 17.13 -38.66
N LEU A 214 12.47 16.01 -39.37
CA LEU A 214 13.33 15.89 -40.55
C LEU A 214 12.79 16.71 -41.75
N ALA A 215 11.47 16.74 -41.93
CA ALA A 215 10.85 17.57 -42.97
C ALA A 215 11.07 19.07 -42.74
N ALA A 216 11.04 19.52 -41.48
CA ALA A 216 11.31 20.91 -41.10
C ALA A 216 12.81 21.25 -41.14
N ASN A 217 13.69 20.26 -40.99
CA ASN A 217 15.15 20.42 -40.91
C ASN A 217 15.86 19.47 -41.89
N PRO A 218 15.89 19.78 -43.19
CA PRO A 218 16.40 18.87 -44.23
C PRO A 218 17.92 18.62 -44.18
N ASP A 219 18.63 19.33 -43.32
CA ASP A 219 20.06 19.19 -43.00
C ASP A 219 20.32 18.29 -41.78
N VAL A 220 19.27 17.84 -41.08
CA VAL A 220 19.37 16.84 -40.01
C VAL A 220 19.27 15.44 -40.63
N ASN A 221 20.21 14.57 -40.28
CA ASN A 221 20.22 13.16 -40.68
C ASN A 221 20.63 12.22 -39.54
N LYS A 222 20.65 12.72 -38.30
CA LYS A 222 20.96 11.97 -37.08
C LYS A 222 19.87 12.29 -36.06
N VAL A 223 19.21 11.28 -35.50
CA VAL A 223 18.09 11.44 -34.57
C VAL A 223 18.31 10.58 -33.32
N VAL A 224 18.19 11.22 -32.16
CA VAL A 224 18.15 10.58 -30.85
C VAL A 224 16.71 10.61 -30.33
N LEU A 225 16.18 9.45 -29.96
CA LEU A 225 14.91 9.32 -29.25
C LEU A 225 15.18 9.20 -27.75
N LEU A 226 14.57 10.08 -26.96
CA LEU A 226 14.51 9.99 -25.50
C LEU A 226 13.16 9.34 -25.16
N ALA A 227 13.17 8.06 -24.81
CA ALA A 227 11.97 7.27 -24.57
C ALA A 227 11.88 6.81 -23.12
N HIS A 228 10.79 7.15 -22.44
CA HIS A 228 10.54 6.77 -21.06
C HIS A 228 9.39 5.76 -20.97
N MET A 229 9.62 4.48 -21.30
CA MET A 229 8.52 3.52 -21.49
C MET A 229 8.18 2.67 -20.26
N GLN A 230 8.97 2.75 -19.19
CA GLN A 230 8.87 1.92 -17.97
C GLN A 230 9.30 0.45 -18.15
N ASP A 231 9.59 0.01 -19.37
CA ASP A 231 10.04 -1.34 -19.68
C ASP A 231 10.94 -1.34 -20.91
N LEU A 232 12.24 -1.58 -20.72
CA LEU A 232 13.27 -1.61 -21.77
C LEU A 232 12.92 -2.51 -22.97
N ASP A 233 12.10 -3.55 -22.78
CA ASP A 233 11.68 -4.42 -23.87
C ASP A 233 10.79 -3.65 -24.88
N ILE A 234 10.06 -2.63 -24.45
CA ILE A 234 9.30 -1.72 -25.32
C ILE A 234 10.25 -0.89 -26.18
N GLU A 235 11.29 -0.26 -25.62
CA GLU A 235 12.25 0.53 -26.39
C GLU A 235 13.02 -0.33 -27.41
N GLN A 236 13.34 -1.59 -27.07
CA GLN A 236 13.94 -2.54 -28.01
C GLN A 236 12.99 -2.93 -29.16
N GLU A 237 11.68 -3.03 -28.89
CA GLU A 237 10.66 -3.23 -29.93
C GLU A 237 10.45 -1.98 -30.79
N LEU A 238 10.49 -0.78 -30.18
CA LEU A 238 10.42 0.50 -30.90
C LEU A 238 11.60 0.66 -31.86
N ALA A 239 12.81 0.28 -31.44
CA ALA A 239 14.00 0.31 -32.29
C ALA A 239 13.80 -0.45 -33.61
N GLN A 240 12.98 -1.51 -33.62
CA GLN A 240 12.71 -2.33 -34.81
C GLN A 240 11.54 -1.81 -35.67
N ARG A 241 10.72 -0.91 -35.13
CA ARG A 241 9.50 -0.39 -35.77
C ARG A 241 9.67 0.98 -36.38
N LEU A 242 10.62 1.75 -35.87
CA LEU A 242 10.91 3.10 -36.32
C LEU A 242 11.85 3.12 -37.53
N SER A 243 11.85 4.25 -38.23
CA SER A 243 12.71 4.60 -39.34
C SER A 243 13.40 5.93 -39.02
N ASN A 244 14.68 6.08 -39.40
CA ASN A 244 15.47 7.31 -39.19
C ASN A 244 15.65 7.70 -37.71
N VAL A 245 15.69 6.72 -36.80
CA VAL A 245 16.08 6.89 -35.40
C VAL A 245 17.35 6.10 -35.18
N ASP A 246 18.43 6.76 -34.76
CA ASP A 246 19.76 6.14 -34.68
C ASP A 246 20.11 5.69 -33.27
N ILE A 247 19.67 6.44 -32.26
CA ILE A 247 19.93 6.15 -30.85
C ILE A 247 18.63 6.27 -30.07
N ILE A 248 18.34 5.31 -29.22
CA ILE A 248 17.28 5.37 -28.22
C ILE A 248 17.92 5.41 -26.83
N VAL A 249 17.70 6.49 -26.10
CA VAL A 249 17.97 6.58 -24.67
C VAL A 249 16.69 6.16 -23.96
N ALA A 250 16.67 4.93 -23.45
CA ALA A 250 15.54 4.36 -22.71
C ALA A 250 15.47 4.94 -21.28
N GLY A 251 14.35 4.74 -20.61
CA GLY A 251 14.12 5.21 -19.24
C GLY A 251 12.87 4.60 -18.61
N GLY A 252 12.77 4.69 -17.28
CA GLY A 252 11.64 4.25 -16.48
C GLY A 252 11.74 2.80 -16.00
N SER A 253 12.56 1.97 -16.64
CA SER A 253 12.68 0.55 -16.27
C SER A 253 13.77 0.29 -15.22
N HIS A 254 14.60 1.29 -14.91
CA HIS A 254 15.80 1.20 -14.05
C HIS A 254 16.82 0.15 -14.52
N ARG A 255 16.68 -0.37 -15.75
CA ARG A 255 17.39 -1.56 -16.18
C ARG A 255 18.85 -1.26 -16.49
N ARG A 256 19.75 -1.97 -15.81
CA ARG A 256 21.20 -1.75 -15.93
C ARG A 256 21.76 -2.43 -17.17
N LEU A 257 22.26 -1.62 -18.10
CA LEU A 257 23.03 -2.07 -19.25
C LEU A 257 24.51 -1.81 -19.00
N PHE A 258 25.32 -2.87 -18.97
CA PHE A 258 26.77 -2.81 -18.79
C PHE A 258 27.51 -3.48 -19.94
N ASP A 259 28.72 -3.03 -20.23
CA ASP A 259 29.68 -3.79 -21.01
C ASP A 259 30.66 -4.57 -20.11
N ALA A 260 31.68 -5.17 -20.72
CA ALA A 260 32.60 -6.07 -20.02
C ALA A 260 33.54 -5.37 -19.03
N ASN A 261 33.68 -4.04 -19.10
CA ASN A 261 34.56 -3.24 -18.24
C ASN A 261 33.83 -2.29 -17.29
N ASP A 262 32.50 -2.22 -17.40
CA ASP A 262 31.68 -1.55 -16.41
C ASP A 262 31.66 -2.30 -15.08
N ARG A 263 31.35 -1.56 -14.01
CA ARG A 263 31.35 -2.07 -12.63
C ARG A 263 30.08 -1.60 -11.92
N PRO A 264 29.43 -2.45 -11.11
CA PRO A 264 28.32 -2.03 -10.27
C PRO A 264 28.76 -0.99 -9.22
N HIS A 265 27.85 -0.09 -8.88
CA HIS A 265 27.99 0.90 -7.81
C HIS A 265 28.20 0.22 -6.45
N THR A 266 29.11 0.75 -5.64
CA THR A 266 29.42 0.19 -4.32
C THR A 266 28.21 0.31 -3.39
N GLY A 267 27.93 -0.74 -2.61
CA GLY A 267 26.84 -0.73 -1.63
C GLY A 267 25.50 -1.26 -2.15
N TYR A 268 25.39 -1.54 -3.45
CA TYR A 268 24.23 -2.18 -4.04
C TYR A 268 24.64 -3.54 -4.64
N ILE A 269 23.79 -4.55 -4.45
CA ILE A 269 23.94 -5.84 -5.13
C ILE A 269 23.20 -5.70 -6.46
N ASP A 270 23.87 -5.09 -7.43
CA ASP A 270 23.30 -4.79 -8.72
C ASP A 270 23.74 -5.85 -9.74
N ASP A 271 22.83 -6.76 -10.10
CA ASP A 271 23.06 -7.73 -11.17
C ASP A 271 23.10 -7.01 -12.54
N ILE A 272 23.88 -7.56 -13.47
CA ILE A 272 23.93 -7.13 -14.88
C ILE A 272 22.64 -7.57 -15.57
N GLU A 273 21.82 -6.63 -16.04
CA GLU A 273 20.49 -6.91 -16.60
C GLU A 273 20.42 -6.82 -18.12
N GLY A 274 21.49 -6.36 -18.77
CA GLY A 274 21.68 -6.35 -20.22
C GLY A 274 23.05 -5.83 -20.66
N ILE A 275 23.31 -5.85 -21.97
CA ILE A 275 24.57 -5.38 -22.56
C ILE A 275 24.50 -3.90 -22.92
N TYR A 276 25.62 -3.18 -22.82
CA TYR A 276 25.72 -1.78 -23.24
C TYR A 276 26.63 -1.61 -24.48
N PRO A 277 26.20 -0.85 -25.52
CA PRO A 277 24.80 -0.61 -25.88
C PRO A 277 24.17 -1.90 -26.44
N ILE A 278 22.83 -1.93 -26.51
CA ILE A 278 22.13 -2.94 -27.32
C ILE A 278 22.06 -2.42 -28.75
N ILE A 279 22.55 -3.20 -29.71
CA ILE A 279 22.44 -2.87 -31.14
C ILE A 279 21.26 -3.63 -31.74
N GLN A 280 20.25 -2.87 -32.19
CA GLN A 280 19.08 -3.36 -32.91
C GLN A 280 19.15 -2.99 -34.40
N THR A 281 18.17 -3.43 -35.17
CA THR A 281 17.99 -3.07 -36.59
C THR A 281 16.63 -2.41 -36.76
N ASP A 282 16.60 -1.23 -37.37
CA ASP A 282 15.40 -0.46 -37.65
C ASP A 282 14.53 -1.09 -38.74
N ARG A 283 13.38 -0.47 -39.00
CA ARG A 283 12.41 -0.94 -40.01
C ARG A 283 12.98 -0.95 -41.43
N ASP A 284 13.99 -0.13 -41.70
CA ASP A 284 14.63 0.03 -43.01
C ASP A 284 15.94 -0.78 -43.16
N GLY A 285 16.37 -1.46 -42.10
CA GLY A 285 17.57 -2.30 -42.08
C GLY A 285 18.83 -1.60 -41.57
N ASN A 286 18.74 -0.41 -40.99
CA ASN A 286 19.85 0.35 -40.42
C ASN A 286 20.07 -0.02 -38.93
N PRO A 287 21.30 0.09 -38.41
CA PRO A 287 21.56 -0.17 -37.00
C PRO A 287 21.04 0.95 -36.09
N VAL A 288 20.50 0.58 -34.93
CA VAL A 288 20.05 1.49 -33.86
C VAL A 288 20.72 1.10 -32.55
N ALA A 289 21.27 2.07 -31.82
CA ALA A 289 21.81 1.84 -30.48
C ALA A 289 20.76 2.14 -29.41
N VAL A 290 20.46 1.18 -28.54
CA VAL A 290 19.62 1.39 -27.35
C VAL A 290 20.51 1.41 -26.11
N VAL A 291 20.39 2.47 -25.31
CA VAL A 291 21.17 2.69 -24.08
C VAL A 291 20.25 3.00 -22.91
N ASN A 292 20.68 2.64 -21.71
CA ASN A 292 20.01 2.98 -20.45
C ASN A 292 21.02 2.99 -19.30
N THR A 293 20.67 3.64 -18.19
CA THR A 293 21.39 3.57 -16.90
C THR A 293 20.42 3.23 -15.77
N ASP A 294 20.94 2.86 -14.59
CA ASP A 294 20.13 2.76 -13.36
C ASP A 294 19.71 4.15 -12.88
N SER A 295 18.78 4.17 -11.91
CA SER A 295 18.22 5.37 -11.31
C SER A 295 19.13 6.04 -10.26
N ASN A 296 18.64 7.14 -9.67
CA ASN A 296 19.19 7.80 -8.48
C ASN A 296 20.64 8.31 -8.65
N TYR A 297 20.97 8.78 -9.86
CA TYR A 297 22.30 9.29 -10.23
C TYR A 297 23.45 8.28 -10.05
N LYS A 298 23.17 6.97 -9.98
CA LYS A 298 24.21 5.94 -9.73
C LYS A 298 25.22 5.79 -10.87
N TYR A 299 24.87 6.19 -12.10
CA TYR A 299 25.75 6.03 -13.26
C TYR A 299 25.65 7.23 -14.20
N VAL A 300 26.79 7.67 -14.74
CA VAL A 300 26.85 8.51 -15.94
C VAL A 300 26.97 7.59 -17.15
N GLY A 301 25.96 7.56 -18.02
CA GLY A 301 26.04 6.85 -19.29
C GLY A 301 26.90 7.63 -20.29
N ARG A 302 27.79 6.95 -21.01
CA ARG A 302 28.56 7.53 -22.12
C ARG A 302 28.55 6.60 -23.30
N LEU A 303 28.10 7.07 -24.46
CA LEU A 303 28.16 6.36 -25.73
C LEU A 303 29.03 7.16 -26.70
N VAL A 304 30.17 6.60 -27.10
CA VAL A 304 31.01 7.16 -28.16
C VAL A 304 30.87 6.26 -29.40
N ILE A 305 30.24 6.79 -30.45
CA ILE A 305 29.92 6.02 -31.65
C ILE A 305 29.94 6.87 -32.92
N GLY A 306 30.38 6.26 -34.01
CA GLY A 306 30.55 6.86 -35.32
C GLY A 306 29.32 6.73 -36.22
N PHE A 307 29.22 7.68 -37.15
CA PHE A 307 28.23 7.78 -38.20
C PHE A 307 28.93 7.91 -39.56
N ASP A 308 28.29 7.40 -40.61
CA ASP A 308 28.71 7.69 -41.99
C ASP A 308 28.16 9.04 -42.49
N ALA A 309 28.54 9.42 -43.71
CA ALA A 309 28.14 10.71 -44.30
C ALA A 309 26.63 10.83 -44.59
N ASN A 310 25.87 9.73 -44.55
CA ASN A 310 24.41 9.74 -44.67
C ASN A 310 23.73 9.82 -43.29
N GLY A 311 24.49 9.84 -42.20
CA GLY A 311 23.96 9.82 -40.84
C GLY A 311 23.60 8.41 -40.36
N VAL A 312 24.04 7.35 -41.04
CA VAL A 312 23.82 5.97 -40.57
C VAL A 312 24.86 5.60 -39.52
N LEU A 313 24.39 5.09 -38.38
CA LEU A 313 25.24 4.64 -37.28
C LEU A 313 26.16 3.47 -37.70
N LEU A 314 27.39 3.43 -37.16
CA LEU A 314 28.42 2.44 -37.47
C LEU A 314 28.77 1.64 -36.20
N PRO A 315 28.09 0.52 -35.90
CA PRO A 315 28.29 -0.23 -34.65
C PRO A 315 29.73 -0.67 -34.39
N GLU A 316 30.52 -0.92 -35.44
CA GLU A 316 31.93 -1.32 -35.35
C GLU A 316 32.86 -0.23 -34.78
N THR A 317 32.36 1.01 -34.66
CA THR A 317 33.10 2.15 -34.11
C THR A 317 32.85 2.35 -32.61
N TYR A 318 31.94 1.57 -32.01
CA TYR A 318 31.75 1.55 -30.57
C TYR A 318 33.06 1.22 -29.86
N ASP A 319 33.50 2.10 -28.96
CA ASP A 319 34.69 1.89 -28.15
C ASP A 319 34.31 1.63 -26.68
N PRO A 320 34.36 0.37 -26.20
CA PRO A 320 34.04 0.03 -24.82
C PRO A 320 35.06 0.59 -23.81
N THR A 321 36.24 1.04 -24.25
CA THR A 321 37.25 1.57 -23.32
C THR A 321 36.94 2.99 -22.84
N ILE A 322 36.09 3.71 -23.58
CA ILE A 322 35.67 5.09 -23.30
C ILE A 322 34.15 5.26 -23.27
N SER A 323 33.38 4.21 -23.60
CA SER A 323 31.93 4.15 -23.47
C SER A 323 31.55 3.20 -22.33
N GLY A 324 30.30 3.27 -21.89
CA GLY A 324 29.78 2.41 -20.82
C GLY A 324 28.99 3.19 -19.77
N ALA A 325 28.64 2.51 -18.69
CA ALA A 325 27.99 3.08 -17.51
C ALA A 325 29.01 3.34 -16.40
N TYR A 326 29.36 4.61 -16.21
CA TYR A 326 30.36 5.02 -15.21
C TYR A 326 29.70 5.20 -13.85
N ALA A 327 29.96 4.27 -12.92
CA ALA A 327 29.46 4.34 -11.55
C ALA A 327 29.87 5.65 -10.85
N THR A 328 28.98 6.21 -10.05
CA THR A 328 29.15 7.50 -9.35
C THR A 328 29.42 7.31 -7.86
N ASP A 329 30.24 6.32 -7.51
CA ASP A 329 30.78 6.14 -6.15
C ASP A 329 32.24 6.66 -6.07
N ASP A 330 32.87 6.54 -4.90
CA ASP A 330 34.26 6.98 -4.68
C ASP A 330 35.27 6.29 -5.62
N LEU A 331 35.02 5.02 -5.97
CA LEU A 331 35.87 4.27 -6.91
C LEU A 331 35.69 4.78 -8.34
N GLY A 332 34.47 5.07 -8.75
CA GLY A 332 34.15 5.66 -10.05
C GLY A 332 34.76 7.03 -10.24
N VAL A 333 34.61 7.93 -9.25
CA VAL A 333 35.28 9.24 -9.22
C VAL A 333 36.80 9.07 -9.36
N THR A 334 37.39 8.11 -8.64
CA THR A 334 38.83 7.84 -8.73
C THR A 334 39.23 7.31 -10.11
N ALA A 335 38.46 6.40 -10.69
CA ALA A 335 38.75 5.76 -11.97
C ALA A 335 38.86 6.78 -13.11
N VAL A 336 38.00 7.80 -13.11
CA VAL A 336 38.01 8.87 -14.11
C VAL A 336 38.89 10.06 -13.72
N ARG A 337 39.57 10.01 -12.56
CA ARG A 337 40.35 11.12 -11.97
C ARG A 337 39.51 12.37 -11.69
N GLY A 338 38.26 12.18 -11.26
CA GLY A 338 37.29 13.24 -11.00
C GLY A 338 37.37 13.91 -9.63
N ALA A 339 38.35 13.57 -8.79
CA ALA A 339 38.46 14.14 -7.45
C ALA A 339 38.54 15.68 -7.49
N GLY A 340 37.59 16.34 -6.81
CA GLY A 340 37.49 17.80 -6.78
C GLY A 340 36.90 18.44 -8.04
N LEU A 341 36.32 17.66 -8.96
CA LEU A 341 35.68 18.15 -10.18
C LEU A 341 34.15 18.28 -10.06
N ALA A 342 33.56 17.98 -8.90
CA ALA A 342 32.14 18.26 -8.65
C ALA A 342 31.87 19.76 -8.81
N ASP A 343 30.76 20.12 -9.44
CA ASP A 343 30.37 21.52 -9.60
C ASP A 343 30.09 22.15 -8.22
N PRO A 344 30.76 23.24 -7.84
CA PRO A 344 30.52 23.91 -6.56
C PRO A 344 29.08 24.35 -6.33
N ALA A 345 28.31 24.68 -7.38
CA ALA A 345 26.90 25.01 -7.27
C ALA A 345 26.06 23.78 -6.91
N ILE A 346 26.36 22.63 -7.50
CA ILE A 346 25.71 21.35 -7.14
C ILE A 346 26.03 20.96 -5.71
N VAL A 347 27.29 21.08 -5.29
CA VAL A 347 27.70 20.81 -3.90
C VAL A 347 26.94 21.72 -2.93
N ALA A 348 26.81 23.02 -3.24
CA ALA A 348 26.05 23.94 -2.40
C ALA A 348 24.56 23.59 -2.30
N ILE A 349 23.96 23.09 -3.39
CA ILE A 349 22.58 22.62 -3.38
C ILE A 349 22.44 21.40 -2.46
N ILE A 350 23.32 20.43 -2.63
CA ILE A 350 23.31 19.19 -1.85
C ILE A 350 23.56 19.46 -0.36
N ASP A 351 24.47 20.36 0.00
CA ASP A 351 24.71 20.73 1.40
C ASP A 351 23.49 21.39 2.05
N ALA A 352 22.77 22.22 1.30
CA ALA A 352 21.55 22.87 1.78
C ALA A 352 20.41 21.86 2.00
N LEU A 353 20.18 20.97 1.01
CA LEU A 353 19.19 19.90 1.11
C LEU A 353 19.54 18.91 2.24
N ARG A 354 20.82 18.54 2.39
CA ARG A 354 21.31 17.68 3.48
C ARG A 354 20.99 18.30 4.83
N THR A 355 21.26 19.59 5.01
CA THR A 355 21.01 20.29 6.27
C THR A 355 19.54 20.21 6.67
N GLU A 356 18.63 20.43 5.71
CA GLU A 356 17.19 20.32 5.94
C GLU A 356 16.76 18.87 6.25
N ILE A 357 17.20 17.91 5.45
CA ILE A 357 16.87 16.49 5.66
C ILE A 357 17.34 16.03 7.04
N GLU A 358 18.57 16.37 7.45
CA GLU A 358 19.04 16.04 8.80
C GLU A 358 18.25 16.77 9.90
N ALA A 359 17.67 17.95 9.65
CA ALA A 359 16.81 18.63 10.60
C ALA A 359 15.49 17.86 10.77
N THR A 360 14.88 17.39 9.67
CA THR A 360 13.67 16.55 9.72
C THR A 360 13.95 15.19 10.37
N GLU A 361 15.14 14.61 10.16
CA GLU A 361 15.54 13.35 10.80
C GLU A 361 15.72 13.51 12.33
N ARG A 362 16.16 14.69 12.80
CA ARG A 362 16.27 15.01 14.23
C ARG A 362 14.92 15.22 14.92
N ASN A 363 13.86 15.51 14.16
CA ASN A 363 12.55 15.82 14.71
C ASN A 363 11.76 14.53 14.98
N VAL A 364 11.91 13.96 16.18
CA VAL A 364 11.38 12.62 16.55
C VAL A 364 10.03 12.71 17.25
N PHE A 365 9.04 11.94 16.74
CA PHE A 365 7.66 11.90 17.22
C PHE A 365 7.30 10.63 17.98
N GLY A 366 8.08 9.56 17.87
CA GLY A 366 7.80 8.33 18.60
C GLY A 366 8.92 7.33 18.48
N ALA A 367 8.64 6.09 18.87
CA ALA A 367 9.53 4.97 18.72
C ALA A 367 8.76 3.67 18.42
N SER A 368 9.39 2.75 17.69
CA SER A 368 8.90 1.40 17.43
C SER A 368 9.99 0.37 17.72
N ASN A 369 9.60 -0.76 18.32
CA ASN A 369 10.45 -1.94 18.51
C ASN A 369 10.35 -2.94 17.34
N VAL A 370 9.47 -2.68 16.38
CA VAL A 370 9.17 -3.55 15.25
C VAL A 370 9.27 -2.77 13.94
N TYR A 371 9.47 -3.49 12.84
CA TYR A 371 9.30 -2.90 11.51
C TYR A 371 7.83 -2.57 11.28
N LEU A 372 7.55 -1.37 10.76
CA LEU A 372 6.22 -0.95 10.36
C LEU A 372 6.07 -1.14 8.85
N ASN A 373 5.24 -2.10 8.44
CA ASN A 373 5.19 -2.61 7.08
C ASN A 373 4.33 -1.73 6.17
N GLY A 374 4.97 -0.89 5.35
CA GLY A 374 4.32 -0.09 4.32
C GLY A 374 4.66 -0.54 2.90
N LEU A 375 5.16 -1.77 2.73
CA LEU A 375 5.65 -2.23 1.44
C LEU A 375 4.50 -2.44 0.46
N ARG A 376 4.65 -1.94 -0.76
CA ARG A 376 3.64 -2.05 -1.83
C ARG A 376 3.06 -3.46 -2.00
N ARG A 377 3.90 -4.48 -1.83
CA ARG A 377 3.52 -5.90 -2.01
C ARG A 377 2.67 -6.47 -0.86
N THR A 378 2.50 -5.74 0.24
CA THR A 378 1.70 -6.17 1.41
C THR A 378 0.57 -5.17 1.67
N VAL A 379 0.90 -3.89 1.87
CA VAL A 379 -0.06 -2.81 2.24
C VAL A 379 -1.21 -2.60 1.24
N ARG A 380 -1.10 -3.18 0.04
CA ARG A 380 -2.11 -3.10 -1.03
C ARG A 380 -2.92 -4.38 -1.24
N ILE A 381 -2.70 -5.41 -0.43
CA ILE A 381 -3.36 -6.71 -0.61
C ILE A 381 -3.72 -7.43 0.70
N GLU A 382 -3.21 -6.97 1.83
CA GLU A 382 -3.46 -7.54 3.16
C GLU A 382 -3.42 -6.48 4.26
N GLU A 383 -3.81 -6.85 5.47
CA GLU A 383 -3.66 -6.03 6.66
C GLU A 383 -2.17 -5.77 6.91
N THR A 384 -1.82 -4.56 7.37
CA THR A 384 -0.46 -4.29 7.84
C THR A 384 -0.50 -3.50 9.13
N ASN A 385 0.49 -3.70 9.99
CA ASN A 385 0.62 -2.99 11.26
C ASN A 385 0.73 -1.46 11.07
N LEU A 386 1.42 -1.00 10.01
CA LEU A 386 1.50 0.41 9.65
C LEU A 386 0.17 0.94 9.10
N GLY A 387 -0.52 0.15 8.27
CA GLY A 387 -1.86 0.47 7.79
C GLY A 387 -2.82 0.71 8.95
N ASN A 388 -2.87 -0.22 9.90
CA ASN A 388 -3.64 -0.11 11.14
C ASN A 388 -3.24 1.12 11.96
N LEU A 389 -1.93 1.30 12.21
CA LEU A 389 -1.41 2.43 13.00
C LEU A 389 -1.82 3.79 12.42
N THR A 390 -1.69 3.97 11.10
CA THR A 390 -2.05 5.24 10.46
C THR A 390 -3.56 5.44 10.34
N ALA A 391 -4.35 4.37 10.17
CA ALA A 391 -5.80 4.47 10.19
C ALA A 391 -6.34 4.79 11.59
N ASP A 392 -5.74 4.22 12.64
CA ASP A 392 -6.05 4.52 14.04
C ASP A 392 -5.66 5.95 14.41
N ALA A 393 -4.53 6.45 13.89
CA ALA A 393 -4.13 7.86 14.06
C ALA A 393 -5.15 8.83 13.43
N ASN A 394 -5.60 8.56 12.20
CA ASN A 394 -6.65 9.34 11.55
C ASN A 394 -7.95 9.31 12.37
N LEU A 395 -8.34 8.14 12.89
CA LEU A 395 -9.53 8.00 13.73
C LEU A 395 -9.43 8.80 15.03
N ALA A 396 -8.25 8.79 15.67
CA ALA A 396 -8.00 9.51 16.92
C ALA A 396 -8.16 11.01 16.74
N VAL A 397 -7.47 11.61 15.75
CA VAL A 397 -7.54 13.06 15.51
C VAL A 397 -8.92 13.50 15.01
N ALA A 398 -9.59 12.67 14.18
CA ALA A 398 -10.95 12.94 13.72
C ALA A 398 -11.96 13.05 14.86
N ARG A 399 -11.78 12.26 15.94
CA ARG A 399 -12.64 12.31 17.14
C ARG A 399 -12.47 13.58 17.96
N GLU A 400 -11.36 14.29 17.81
CA GLU A 400 -11.17 15.61 18.42
C GLU A 400 -12.08 16.66 17.76
N ALA A 401 -12.27 16.55 16.44
CA ALA A 401 -13.18 17.41 15.67
C ALA A 401 -14.65 16.97 15.80
N ASP A 402 -14.92 15.66 15.73
CA ASP A 402 -16.25 15.08 15.81
C ASP A 402 -16.23 13.74 16.59
N PRO A 403 -16.67 13.72 17.86
CA PRO A 403 -16.59 12.52 18.70
C PRO A 403 -17.51 11.38 18.24
N THR A 404 -18.36 11.60 17.23
CA THR A 404 -19.23 10.56 16.66
C THR A 404 -18.53 9.70 15.61
N VAL A 405 -17.31 10.08 15.19
CA VAL A 405 -16.51 9.32 14.21
C VAL A 405 -16.12 7.96 14.80
N VAL A 406 -16.51 6.91 14.10
CA VAL A 406 -16.28 5.51 14.50
C VAL A 406 -15.48 4.71 13.48
N ILE A 407 -15.39 5.19 12.24
CA ILE A 407 -14.70 4.49 11.15
C ILE A 407 -13.56 5.36 10.62
N SER A 408 -12.42 4.74 10.32
CA SER A 408 -11.35 5.29 9.51
C SER A 408 -11.06 4.36 8.34
N LEU A 409 -10.98 4.91 7.13
CA LEU A 409 -10.57 4.18 5.93
C LEU A 409 -9.63 5.03 5.10
N LYS A 410 -8.50 4.44 4.73
CA LYS A 410 -7.53 5.01 3.79
C LYS A 410 -7.04 3.94 2.83
N ASN A 411 -6.53 4.33 1.66
CA ASN A 411 -6.03 3.39 0.67
C ASN A 411 -4.55 3.06 0.91
N GLY A 412 -4.16 1.81 0.72
CA GLY A 412 -2.76 1.36 0.81
C GLY A 412 -1.86 2.03 -0.24
N GLY A 413 -2.43 2.55 -1.32
CA GLY A 413 -1.73 3.36 -2.32
C GLY A 413 -1.13 4.66 -1.75
N GLY A 414 -1.72 5.21 -0.69
CA GLY A 414 -1.26 6.40 0.02
C GLY A 414 -0.09 6.14 1.00
N ILE A 415 0.15 4.88 1.37
CA ILE A 415 1.30 4.46 2.18
C ILE A 415 2.42 4.04 1.23
N ARG A 416 3.52 4.79 1.22
CA ARG A 416 4.54 4.73 0.16
C ARG A 416 5.81 4.01 0.58
N ASP A 417 6.04 3.87 1.87
CA ASP A 417 7.19 3.17 2.41
C ASP A 417 6.89 2.60 3.80
N GLY A 418 7.71 1.66 4.25
CA GLY A 418 7.71 1.21 5.64
C GLY A 418 8.57 2.12 6.52
N ILE A 419 8.46 1.94 7.84
CA ILE A 419 9.33 2.60 8.83
C ILE A 419 10.17 1.53 9.53
N GLY A 420 11.48 1.66 9.41
CA GLY A 420 12.46 0.67 9.83
C GLY A 420 13.43 0.32 8.70
N ARG A 421 14.15 -0.78 8.85
CA ARG A 421 15.11 -1.25 7.84
C ARG A 421 14.84 -2.69 7.43
N VAL A 422 15.04 -2.96 6.14
CA VAL A 422 15.08 -4.31 5.58
C VAL A 422 16.54 -4.66 5.36
N PHE A 423 17.01 -5.73 6.01
CA PHE A 423 18.40 -6.14 5.97
C PHE A 423 18.53 -7.52 5.30
N VAL A 424 19.38 -7.60 4.28
CA VAL A 424 19.80 -8.87 3.68
C VAL A 424 21.31 -9.00 3.92
N PRO A 425 21.79 -9.99 4.69
CA PRO A 425 23.21 -10.18 4.91
C PRO A 425 23.97 -10.38 3.60
N ALA A 426 25.15 -9.78 3.46
CA ALA A 426 25.99 -9.94 2.27
C ALA A 426 26.33 -11.44 2.03
N GLY A 427 25.99 -11.94 0.83
CA GLY A 427 26.13 -13.37 0.47
C GLY A 427 25.06 -14.29 1.05
N GLY A 428 24.03 -13.74 1.71
CA GLY A 428 22.87 -14.47 2.19
C GLY A 428 21.94 -14.89 1.06
N THR A 429 21.39 -16.10 1.16
CA THR A 429 20.30 -16.61 0.30
C THR A 429 18.99 -16.76 1.09
N GLY A 430 18.95 -16.22 2.31
CA GLY A 430 17.79 -16.29 3.21
C GLY A 430 16.83 -15.12 3.03
N ASP A 431 15.67 -15.22 3.69
CA ASP A 431 14.65 -14.19 3.68
C ASP A 431 15.17 -12.87 4.30
N PRO A 432 14.73 -11.70 3.80
CA PRO A 432 15.10 -10.41 4.38
C PRO A 432 14.68 -10.30 5.85
N GLU A 433 15.55 -9.72 6.68
CA GLU A 433 15.24 -9.37 8.07
C GLU A 433 14.56 -8.00 8.13
N PHE A 434 13.38 -7.93 8.76
CA PHE A 434 12.63 -6.69 8.97
C PHE A 434 12.87 -6.19 10.39
N LEU A 435 13.54 -5.05 10.52
CA LEU A 435 14.00 -4.49 11.80
C LEU A 435 13.45 -3.07 11.99
N PRO A 436 13.24 -2.62 13.24
CA PRO A 436 12.93 -1.21 13.51
C PRO A 436 14.09 -0.29 13.06
N ASN A 437 13.85 1.02 13.09
CA ASN A 437 14.87 2.00 12.77
C ASN A 437 16.14 1.80 13.60
N GLU A 438 17.29 1.88 12.95
CA GLU A 438 18.57 1.92 13.64
C GLU A 438 18.80 3.33 14.23
N GLU A 439 19.72 3.42 15.19
CA GLU A 439 20.23 4.73 15.61
C GLU A 439 20.94 5.39 14.42
N THR A 440 20.55 6.64 14.14
CA THR A 440 21.32 7.55 13.31
C THR A 440 22.14 8.45 14.23
N PRO A 441 23.46 8.22 14.40
CA PRO A 441 24.23 8.87 15.45
C PRO A 441 24.12 10.40 15.42
N GLY A 442 23.67 10.98 16.54
CA GLY A 442 23.50 12.42 16.68
C GLY A 442 22.26 13.01 15.98
N LEU A 443 21.46 12.19 15.29
CA LEU A 443 20.22 12.59 14.64
C LEU A 443 18.99 11.93 15.31
N LYS A 444 18.94 10.59 15.31
CA LYS A 444 17.75 9.81 15.68
C LYS A 444 18.15 8.61 16.54
N PRO A 445 17.53 8.37 17.71
CA PRO A 445 17.83 7.19 18.53
C PRO A 445 17.31 5.91 17.86
N ALA A 446 17.85 4.75 18.26
CA ALA A 446 17.34 3.46 17.81
C ALA A 446 15.83 3.31 18.10
N GLY A 447 15.10 2.79 17.12
CA GLY A 447 13.65 2.69 17.12
C GLY A 447 12.92 4.01 16.90
N GLY A 448 13.59 5.16 16.93
CA GLY A 448 12.97 6.47 16.77
C GLY A 448 12.28 6.64 15.43
N ILE A 449 11.12 7.30 15.44
CA ILE A 449 10.34 7.66 14.26
C ILE A 449 10.38 9.18 14.12
N SER A 450 11.04 9.67 13.07
CA SER A 450 11.23 11.09 12.77
C SER A 450 10.19 11.65 11.82
N GLN A 451 10.16 12.98 11.69
CA GLN A 451 9.47 13.68 10.63
C GLN A 451 9.87 13.12 9.25
N LEU A 452 11.15 12.81 9.05
CA LEU A 452 11.64 12.22 7.81
C LEU A 452 10.97 10.87 7.52
N ASP A 453 10.88 10.00 8.52
CA ASP A 453 10.21 8.69 8.38
C ASP A 453 8.72 8.85 8.03
N ILE A 454 8.04 9.77 8.71
CA ILE A 454 6.61 10.05 8.52
C ILE A 454 6.36 10.63 7.12
N ALA A 455 7.16 11.62 6.70
CA ALA A 455 7.06 12.25 5.40
C ALA A 455 7.40 11.30 4.26
N ASN A 456 8.37 10.39 4.45
CA ASN A 456 8.69 9.36 3.46
C ASN A 456 7.57 8.31 3.34
N THR A 457 6.92 7.97 4.45
CA THR A 457 5.81 7.01 4.50
C THR A 457 4.54 7.58 3.87
N LEU A 458 4.21 8.83 4.18
CA LEU A 458 2.96 9.51 3.80
C LEU A 458 3.25 10.70 2.86
N ARG A 459 3.92 10.43 1.73
CA ARG A 459 4.51 11.46 0.83
C ARG A 459 3.55 12.50 0.28
N PHE A 460 2.28 12.14 0.18
CA PHE A 460 1.21 13.02 -0.32
C PHE A 460 0.66 13.96 0.77
N ASN A 461 0.84 13.61 2.05
CA ASN A 461 0.28 14.33 3.20
C ASN A 461 -1.21 14.67 3.03
N ASN A 462 -2.05 13.68 2.67
CA ASN A 462 -3.44 13.99 2.34
C ASN A 462 -4.15 14.65 3.53
N GLU A 463 -5.07 15.56 3.21
CA GLU A 463 -5.98 16.15 4.18
C GLU A 463 -7.04 15.12 4.60
N LEU A 464 -7.56 15.23 5.83
CA LEU A 464 -8.65 14.38 6.31
C LEU A 464 -10.02 15.02 6.05
N SER A 465 -10.97 14.19 5.62
CA SER A 465 -12.37 14.55 5.42
C SER A 465 -13.26 13.65 6.27
N LEU A 466 -14.27 14.24 6.91
CA LEU A 466 -15.33 13.51 7.58
C LEU A 466 -16.52 13.33 6.66
N ILE A 467 -17.04 12.11 6.54
CA ILE A 467 -18.18 11.76 5.69
C ILE A 467 -19.15 10.88 6.49
N THR A 468 -20.45 11.05 6.24
CA THR A 468 -21.49 10.16 6.75
C THR A 468 -21.84 9.13 5.69
N VAL A 469 -21.76 7.85 6.04
CA VAL A 469 -22.07 6.73 5.16
C VAL A 469 -23.16 5.87 5.76
N THR A 470 -24.04 5.32 4.93
CA THR A 470 -24.99 4.29 5.33
C THR A 470 -24.31 2.91 5.43
N ALA A 471 -24.97 1.94 6.06
CA ALA A 471 -24.50 0.55 6.08
C ALA A 471 -24.32 -0.03 4.67
N ALA A 472 -25.24 0.29 3.74
CA ALA A 472 -25.13 -0.14 2.34
C ALA A 472 -23.95 0.53 1.61
N GLU A 473 -23.73 1.83 1.83
CA GLU A 473 -22.60 2.54 1.23
C GLU A 473 -21.26 2.05 1.81
N LEU A 474 -21.19 1.77 3.11
CA LEU A 474 -20.00 1.20 3.75
C LEU A 474 -19.62 -0.15 3.12
N LEU A 475 -20.59 -1.05 2.89
CA LEU A 475 -20.35 -2.30 2.17
C LEU A 475 -19.81 -2.03 0.76
N ALA A 476 -20.44 -1.12 0.01
CA ALA A 476 -20.00 -0.78 -1.35
C ALA A 476 -18.57 -0.20 -1.39
N ILE A 477 -18.21 0.62 -0.41
CA ILE A 477 -16.87 1.20 -0.24
C ILE A 477 -15.83 0.09 0.02
N VAL A 478 -16.13 -0.87 0.91
CA VAL A 478 -15.22 -1.98 1.22
C VAL A 478 -15.09 -2.93 0.03
N GLU A 479 -16.19 -3.29 -0.63
CA GLU A 479 -16.19 -4.09 -1.87
C GLU A 479 -15.34 -3.45 -2.97
N HIS A 480 -15.46 -2.13 -3.13
CA HIS A 480 -14.64 -1.37 -4.08
C HIS A 480 -13.16 -1.48 -3.77
N GLY A 481 -12.77 -1.26 -2.51
CA GLY A 481 -11.38 -1.32 -2.08
C GLY A 481 -10.71 -2.66 -2.39
N ILE A 482 -11.44 -3.77 -2.25
CA ILE A 482 -10.92 -5.12 -2.53
C ILE A 482 -11.19 -5.62 -3.96
N SER A 483 -11.83 -4.84 -4.82
CA SER A 483 -12.25 -5.26 -6.17
C SER A 483 -11.07 -5.61 -7.10
N GLY A 484 -9.94 -4.91 -6.94
CA GLY A 484 -8.73 -5.12 -7.75
C GLY A 484 -7.94 -6.37 -7.41
N LEU A 485 -8.24 -7.04 -6.29
CA LEU A 485 -7.54 -8.25 -5.87
C LEU A 485 -7.75 -9.40 -6.86
N GLN A 486 -6.66 -10.09 -7.15
CA GLN A 486 -6.64 -11.28 -7.99
C GLN A 486 -6.49 -12.53 -7.10
N PRO A 487 -7.22 -13.63 -7.36
CA PRO A 487 -7.12 -14.86 -6.56
C PRO A 487 -5.72 -15.46 -6.50
N ASP A 488 -4.88 -15.21 -7.50
CA ASP A 488 -3.48 -15.67 -7.56
C ASP A 488 -2.50 -14.73 -6.84
N GLY A 489 -2.97 -13.60 -6.30
CA GLY A 489 -2.15 -12.61 -5.60
C GLY A 489 -1.27 -11.74 -6.50
N SER A 490 -1.46 -11.77 -7.83
CA SER A 490 -0.60 -11.06 -8.79
C SER A 490 -0.80 -9.54 -8.85
N GLY A 491 -1.92 -9.01 -8.34
CA GLY A 491 -2.24 -7.57 -8.36
C GLY A 491 -1.85 -6.84 -7.08
N THR A 492 -1.40 -5.59 -7.18
CA THR A 492 -1.17 -4.67 -6.03
C THR A 492 -2.00 -3.37 -6.15
N PRO A 493 -3.34 -3.47 -6.12
CA PRO A 493 -4.22 -2.33 -6.36
C PRO A 493 -4.02 -1.23 -5.31
N GLY A 494 -3.78 0.01 -5.74
CA GLY A 494 -3.64 1.16 -4.83
C GLY A 494 -4.87 1.35 -3.93
N ALA A 495 -6.05 1.01 -4.45
CA ALA A 495 -7.34 1.16 -3.77
C ALA A 495 -7.54 0.26 -2.55
N PHE A 496 -6.71 -0.75 -2.28
CA PHE A 496 -6.95 -1.65 -1.14
C PHE A 496 -7.04 -0.89 0.20
N PRO A 497 -8.05 -1.13 1.05
CA PRO A 497 -8.29 -0.32 2.23
C PRO A 497 -7.41 -0.77 3.41
N GLN A 498 -6.84 0.20 4.13
CA GLN A 498 -6.33 0.05 5.49
C GLN A 498 -7.31 0.76 6.44
N ILE A 499 -7.58 0.16 7.60
CA ILE A 499 -8.80 0.47 8.37
C ILE A 499 -8.58 0.65 9.87
N GLY A 500 -9.47 1.42 10.49
CA GLY A 500 -9.56 1.59 11.94
C GLY A 500 -11.02 1.70 12.41
N GLY A 501 -11.34 1.11 13.57
CA GLY A 501 -12.67 1.14 14.19
C GLY A 501 -13.71 0.15 13.63
N PHE A 502 -13.31 -0.70 12.68
CA PHE A 502 -14.13 -1.79 12.16
C PHE A 502 -13.24 -2.90 11.60
N ALA A 503 -13.85 -4.06 11.35
CA ALA A 503 -13.21 -5.21 10.73
C ALA A 503 -14.12 -5.83 9.66
N PHE A 504 -13.54 -6.55 8.71
CA PHE A 504 -14.28 -7.35 7.74
C PHE A 504 -13.52 -8.60 7.30
N SER A 505 -14.27 -9.60 6.82
CA SER A 505 -13.72 -10.78 6.13
C SER A 505 -14.21 -10.83 4.69
N PHE A 506 -13.42 -11.42 3.79
CA PHE A 506 -13.74 -11.53 2.38
C PHE A 506 -13.21 -12.80 1.73
N ASP A 507 -13.87 -13.23 0.66
CA ASP A 507 -13.44 -14.31 -0.23
C ASP A 507 -13.14 -13.74 -1.62
N VAL A 508 -11.85 -13.71 -1.98
CA VAL A 508 -11.37 -13.17 -3.26
C VAL A 508 -11.84 -13.99 -4.47
N THR A 509 -12.26 -15.24 -4.26
CA THR A 509 -12.72 -16.14 -5.34
C THR A 509 -14.17 -15.86 -5.75
N ARG A 510 -14.92 -15.11 -4.93
CA ARG A 510 -16.28 -14.66 -5.26
C ARG A 510 -16.26 -13.51 -6.28
N PRO A 511 -17.37 -13.31 -7.02
CA PRO A 511 -17.49 -12.21 -7.97
C PRO A 511 -17.22 -10.85 -7.32
N VAL A 512 -16.60 -9.93 -8.07
CA VAL A 512 -16.40 -8.54 -7.61
C VAL A 512 -17.75 -7.92 -7.24
N GLY A 513 -17.84 -7.31 -6.06
CA GLY A 513 -19.08 -6.76 -5.49
C GLY A 513 -19.85 -7.73 -4.60
N ASP A 514 -19.38 -8.97 -4.45
CA ASP A 514 -19.95 -10.01 -3.58
C ASP A 514 -18.83 -10.78 -2.83
N ARG A 515 -17.73 -10.09 -2.50
CA ARG A 515 -16.54 -10.66 -1.86
C ARG A 515 -16.60 -10.62 -0.34
N VAL A 516 -17.14 -9.56 0.25
CA VAL A 516 -17.25 -9.39 1.71
C VAL A 516 -18.22 -10.43 2.27
N GLN A 517 -17.80 -11.18 3.30
CA GLN A 517 -18.64 -12.20 3.95
C GLN A 517 -19.08 -11.77 5.35
N SER A 518 -18.27 -11.01 6.06
CA SER A 518 -18.66 -10.42 7.34
C SER A 518 -18.07 -9.02 7.48
N LEU A 519 -18.78 -8.11 8.15
CA LEU A 519 -18.32 -6.75 8.42
C LEU A 519 -18.95 -6.28 9.73
N ALA A 520 -18.14 -5.78 10.66
CA ALA A 520 -18.62 -5.28 11.95
C ALA A 520 -17.82 -4.04 12.40
N LEU A 521 -18.49 -3.10 13.08
CA LEU A 521 -17.80 -2.08 13.86
C LEU A 521 -17.25 -2.72 15.13
N GLU A 522 -16.02 -2.37 15.51
CA GLU A 522 -15.35 -2.96 16.66
C GLU A 522 -14.94 -1.92 17.69
N ALA A 523 -15.01 -2.30 18.95
CA ALA A 523 -14.36 -1.59 20.03
C ALA A 523 -12.82 -1.81 19.98
N PRO A 524 -12.00 -0.99 20.66
CA PRO A 524 -10.55 -1.18 20.69
C PRO A 524 -10.08 -2.53 21.23
N ASP A 525 -10.92 -3.25 21.97
CA ASP A 525 -10.64 -4.59 22.49
C ASP A 525 -11.10 -5.73 21.56
N GLY A 526 -11.61 -5.40 20.36
CA GLY A 526 -12.10 -6.34 19.36
C GLY A 526 -13.58 -6.71 19.51
N THR A 527 -14.29 -6.17 20.50
CA THR A 527 -15.72 -6.50 20.69
C THR A 527 -16.59 -5.89 19.58
N ASP A 528 -17.49 -6.70 19.01
CA ASP A 528 -18.50 -6.25 18.05
C ASP A 528 -19.45 -5.18 18.65
N LEU A 529 -19.47 -3.99 18.07
CA LEU A 529 -20.38 -2.89 18.41
C LEU A 529 -21.64 -2.87 17.52
N ASP A 530 -21.50 -3.10 16.22
CA ASP A 530 -22.59 -3.20 15.24
C ASP A 530 -22.18 -4.16 14.11
N VAL A 531 -22.93 -5.25 13.95
CA VAL A 531 -22.73 -6.20 12.84
C VAL A 531 -23.46 -5.68 11.61
N ILE A 532 -22.69 -5.42 10.55
CA ILE A 532 -23.18 -4.79 9.31
C ILE A 532 -23.41 -5.79 8.20
N VAL A 533 -22.51 -6.77 8.05
CA VAL A 533 -22.67 -7.87 7.08
C VAL A 533 -22.46 -9.20 7.80
N ARG A 534 -23.32 -10.17 7.49
CA ARG A 534 -23.16 -11.58 7.86
C ARG A 534 -23.54 -12.46 6.67
N ASP A 535 -22.70 -13.44 6.38
CA ASP A 535 -22.86 -14.36 5.25
C ASP A 535 -23.05 -13.65 3.89
N GLY A 536 -22.38 -12.51 3.73
CA GLY A 536 -22.48 -11.65 2.53
C GLY A 536 -23.73 -10.77 2.46
N GLU A 537 -24.62 -10.82 3.46
CA GLU A 537 -25.87 -10.06 3.48
C GLU A 537 -25.86 -8.96 4.56
N ILE A 538 -26.47 -7.81 4.25
CA ILE A 538 -26.59 -6.71 5.21
C ILE A 538 -27.50 -7.12 6.38
N VAL A 539 -27.02 -6.89 7.60
CA VAL A 539 -27.78 -7.05 8.83
C VAL A 539 -28.36 -5.70 9.25
N GLY A 540 -29.65 -5.70 9.61
CA GLY A 540 -30.36 -4.51 10.09
C GLY A 540 -30.82 -3.55 8.99
N ASP A 541 -31.07 -2.29 9.35
CA ASP A 541 -31.50 -1.24 8.41
C ASP A 541 -30.32 -0.82 7.52
N PRO A 542 -30.38 -1.02 6.19
CA PRO A 542 -29.29 -0.63 5.29
C PRO A 542 -29.06 0.88 5.22
N SER A 543 -30.03 1.69 5.66
CA SER A 543 -29.95 3.15 5.68
C SER A 543 -29.43 3.75 6.98
N ARG A 544 -29.15 2.92 8.00
CA ARG A 544 -28.52 3.42 9.24
C ARG A 544 -27.13 3.97 8.92
N THR A 545 -26.77 5.05 9.58
CA THR A 545 -25.61 5.87 9.21
C THR A 545 -24.48 5.79 10.23
N PHE A 546 -23.25 5.88 9.74
CA PHE A 546 -22.03 5.93 10.52
C PHE A 546 -21.20 7.14 10.10
N ARG A 547 -20.48 7.72 11.07
CA ARG A 547 -19.54 8.81 10.81
C ARG A 547 -18.15 8.24 10.59
N MET A 548 -17.55 8.61 9.47
CA MET A 548 -16.28 8.10 8.97
C MET A 548 -15.29 9.25 8.75
N VAL A 549 -14.01 9.02 9.04
CA VAL A 549 -12.90 9.80 8.49
C VAL A 549 -12.27 9.05 7.32
N THR A 550 -11.92 9.78 6.27
CA THR A 550 -11.15 9.27 5.14
C THR A 550 -10.22 10.37 4.60
N LEU A 551 -9.45 10.04 3.56
CA LEU A 551 -8.58 11.01 2.91
C LEU A 551 -9.40 11.87 1.95
N ARG A 552 -9.14 13.18 1.91
CA ARG A 552 -9.74 14.09 0.95
C ARG A 552 -9.56 13.61 -0.49
N PHE A 553 -8.37 13.06 -0.80
CA PHE A 553 -8.08 12.39 -2.07
C PHE A 553 -9.16 11.37 -2.46
N LEU A 554 -9.56 10.49 -1.53
CA LEU A 554 -10.57 9.46 -1.79
C LEU A 554 -11.97 10.08 -1.83
N ALA A 555 -12.26 11.05 -0.96
CA ALA A 555 -13.51 11.80 -0.93
C ALA A 555 -13.77 12.60 -2.22
N ASP A 556 -12.71 13.01 -2.92
CA ASP A 556 -12.75 13.70 -4.21
C ASP A 556 -12.85 12.74 -5.42
N GLY A 557 -12.93 11.43 -5.17
CA GLY A 557 -13.06 10.39 -6.20
C GLY A 557 -11.75 9.66 -6.54
N GLY A 558 -10.68 9.91 -5.79
CA GLY A 558 -9.42 9.18 -5.88
C GLY A 558 -9.62 7.67 -5.73
N ASP A 559 -8.84 6.90 -6.48
CA ASP A 559 -8.94 5.44 -6.58
C ASP A 559 -10.35 4.91 -6.96
N GLY A 560 -11.27 5.78 -7.41
CA GLY A 560 -12.62 5.43 -7.85
C GLY A 560 -13.60 5.08 -6.74
N TYR A 561 -13.30 5.42 -5.48
CA TYR A 561 -14.14 5.05 -4.34
C TYR A 561 -15.56 5.63 -4.42
N PRO A 562 -16.62 4.82 -4.17
CA PRO A 562 -18.01 5.24 -4.33
C PRO A 562 -18.54 5.99 -3.09
N PHE A 563 -17.84 7.02 -2.62
CA PHE A 563 -18.32 7.83 -1.50
C PHE A 563 -19.61 8.59 -1.85
N PRO A 564 -20.53 8.79 -0.88
CA PRO A 564 -21.69 9.62 -1.09
C PRO A 564 -21.28 11.06 -1.42
N THR A 565 -22.10 11.75 -2.21
CA THR A 565 -21.89 13.15 -2.61
C THR A 565 -23.08 14.02 -2.22
N GLY A 566 -22.89 15.34 -2.24
CA GLY A 566 -23.95 16.31 -1.91
C GLY A 566 -24.29 16.34 -0.42
N GLU A 567 -25.48 16.84 -0.08
CA GLU A 567 -25.88 17.07 1.32
C GLU A 567 -25.92 15.79 2.16
N ALA A 568 -26.25 14.64 1.55
CA ALA A 568 -26.31 13.35 2.25
C ALA A 568 -24.95 12.87 2.76
N ALA A 569 -23.86 13.26 2.10
CA ALA A 569 -22.50 12.91 2.52
C ALA A 569 -22.10 13.61 3.83
N ASN A 570 -22.76 14.73 4.17
CA ASN A 570 -22.41 15.58 5.30
C ASN A 570 -20.88 15.81 5.40
N ARG A 571 -20.26 16.10 4.25
CA ARG A 571 -18.81 16.17 4.13
C ARG A 571 -18.26 17.40 4.86
N VAL A 572 -17.22 17.20 5.66
CA VAL A 572 -16.44 18.27 6.32
C VAL A 572 -14.97 18.01 6.04
N ASP A 573 -14.32 18.89 5.30
CA ASP A 573 -12.87 18.87 5.11
C ASP A 573 -12.24 19.57 6.32
N LEU A 574 -11.32 18.89 7.01
CA LEU A 574 -10.87 19.30 8.34
C LEU A 574 -9.73 20.33 8.33
N VAL A 575 -8.93 20.36 7.26
CA VAL A 575 -7.77 21.25 7.15
C VAL A 575 -8.25 22.68 6.87
N ASP A 576 -7.79 23.62 7.71
CA ASP A 576 -7.86 25.06 7.45
C ASP A 576 -6.47 25.54 7.02
N GLU A 577 -6.27 25.77 5.72
CA GLU A 577 -5.00 26.23 5.14
C GLU A 577 -4.51 27.57 5.71
N THR A 578 -5.37 28.32 6.41
CA THR A 578 -5.01 29.60 7.04
C THR A 578 -4.63 29.47 8.52
N ALA A 579 -4.89 28.32 9.13
CA ALA A 579 -4.54 28.06 10.51
C ALA A 579 -3.03 27.84 10.68
N VAL A 580 -2.49 28.29 11.80
CA VAL A 580 -1.11 27.98 12.19
C VAL A 580 -1.13 26.59 12.83
N PRO A 581 -0.30 25.64 12.35
CA PRO A 581 -0.24 24.31 12.93
C PRO A 581 0.02 24.30 14.44
N THR A 582 -0.61 23.37 15.15
CA THR A 582 -0.55 23.24 16.60
C THR A 582 0.02 21.88 17.02
N GLY A 583 -0.09 21.51 18.30
CA GLY A 583 0.41 20.23 18.80
C GLY A 583 1.93 20.10 18.86
N ALA A 584 2.40 18.84 18.91
CA ALA A 584 3.82 18.50 18.81
C ALA A 584 4.34 18.61 17.37
N ALA A 585 3.51 18.33 16.38
CA ALA A 585 3.83 18.09 14.97
C ALA A 585 3.55 19.30 14.08
N THR A 586 4.07 20.46 14.44
CA THR A 586 3.82 21.73 13.72
C THR A 586 4.47 21.82 12.31
N PHE A 587 5.01 20.72 11.77
CA PHE A 587 5.61 20.67 10.43
C PHE A 587 4.59 20.34 9.34
N ALA A 588 3.40 19.88 9.71
CA ALA A 588 2.30 19.57 8.83
C ALA A 588 1.06 20.35 9.28
N ALA A 589 0.06 20.52 8.40
CA ALA A 589 -1.18 21.19 8.76
C ALA A 589 -2.03 20.31 9.69
N ASP A 590 -2.68 20.92 10.69
CA ASP A 590 -3.60 20.21 11.59
C ASP A 590 -4.61 19.41 10.77
N PHE A 591 -4.83 18.14 11.15
CA PHE A 591 -5.71 17.19 10.46
C PHE A 591 -5.24 16.73 9.07
N SER A 592 -3.95 16.86 8.74
CA SER A 592 -3.35 16.10 7.63
C SER A 592 -2.84 14.73 8.11
N GLU A 593 -2.61 13.79 7.20
CA GLU A 593 -2.17 12.44 7.60
C GLU A 593 -0.79 12.42 8.32
N GLN A 594 0.14 13.30 7.92
CA GLN A 594 1.45 13.38 8.60
C GLN A 594 1.32 13.96 10.01
N ASP A 595 0.48 15.00 10.19
CA ASP A 595 0.15 15.57 11.49
C ASP A 595 -0.51 14.51 12.39
N ALA A 596 -1.59 13.88 11.90
CA ALA A 596 -2.33 12.84 12.62
C ALA A 596 -1.42 11.72 13.13
N LEU A 597 -0.54 11.18 12.27
CA LEU A 597 0.39 10.13 12.66
C LEU A 597 1.42 10.63 13.68
N ALA A 598 1.99 11.81 13.48
CA ALA A 598 3.02 12.37 14.36
C ALA A 598 2.48 12.67 15.76
N GLU A 599 1.30 13.29 15.87
CA GLU A 599 0.62 13.54 17.15
C GLU A 599 0.26 12.22 17.85
N TYR A 600 -0.28 11.25 17.10
CA TYR A 600 -0.65 9.96 17.65
C TYR A 600 0.56 9.18 18.19
N LEU A 601 1.68 9.20 17.47
CA LEU A 601 2.95 8.63 17.93
C LEU A 601 3.47 9.34 19.18
N ALA A 602 3.42 10.67 19.21
CA ALA A 602 3.93 11.46 20.34
C ALA A 602 3.11 11.22 21.61
N ALA A 603 1.79 11.07 21.46
CA ALA A 603 0.89 10.83 22.57
C ALA A 603 0.96 9.39 23.12
N ASN A 604 1.20 8.39 22.26
CA ASN A 604 1.01 6.98 22.63
C ASN A 604 2.29 6.13 22.61
N PHE A 605 3.28 6.48 21.79
CA PHE A 605 4.40 5.61 21.45
C PHE A 605 5.77 6.29 21.58
N GLY A 606 6.04 6.92 22.72
CA GLY A 606 7.36 7.50 23.02
C GLY A 606 8.45 6.45 23.32
N ALA A 607 9.69 6.91 23.51
CA ALA A 607 10.86 6.05 23.74
C ALA A 607 10.74 5.05 24.92
N THR A 608 9.89 5.35 25.92
CA THR A 608 9.66 4.46 27.07
C THR A 608 8.52 3.46 26.87
N SER A 609 7.69 3.67 25.84
CA SER A 609 6.56 2.81 25.50
C SER A 609 6.43 2.72 23.97
N PRO A 610 7.48 2.22 23.27
CA PRO A 610 7.49 2.17 21.82
C PRO A 610 6.38 1.25 21.29
N TYR A 611 5.93 1.53 20.07
CA TYR A 611 5.03 0.65 19.34
C TYR A 611 5.65 -0.75 19.21
N ALA A 612 4.87 -1.80 19.49
CA ALA A 612 5.38 -3.16 19.64
C ALA A 612 4.52 -4.24 18.97
N VAL A 613 3.49 -3.87 18.21
CA VAL A 613 2.65 -4.83 17.49
C VAL A 613 3.36 -5.22 16.19
N ALA A 614 3.94 -6.43 16.20
CA ALA A 614 4.65 -6.96 15.04
C ALA A 614 3.70 -7.20 13.86
N GLU A 615 4.23 -7.09 12.65
CA GLU A 615 3.55 -7.50 11.44
C GLU A 615 3.26 -9.00 11.47
N THR A 616 2.07 -9.38 10.99
CA THR A 616 1.62 -10.76 10.89
C THR A 616 1.35 -11.16 9.44
N GLY A 617 1.26 -12.47 9.18
CA GLY A 617 0.80 -12.95 7.87
C GLY A 617 -0.72 -12.99 7.78
N ARG A 618 -1.25 -13.14 6.56
CA ARG A 618 -2.70 -13.21 6.25
C ARG A 618 -3.50 -14.20 7.07
N ASP A 619 -2.86 -15.28 7.52
CA ASP A 619 -3.47 -16.31 8.36
C ASP A 619 -3.72 -15.83 9.80
N GLN A 620 -3.21 -14.65 10.16
CA GLN A 620 -3.28 -14.05 11.48
C GLN A 620 -3.91 -12.63 11.48
N ASP A 621 -4.10 -12.02 10.31
CA ASP A 621 -4.78 -10.72 10.13
C ASP A 621 -6.12 -10.67 10.83
N SER A 622 -6.36 -9.68 11.69
CA SER A 622 -7.52 -9.64 12.59
C SER A 622 -8.63 -8.72 12.10
N ARG A 623 -8.28 -7.57 11.51
CA ARG A 623 -9.21 -6.55 11.03
C ARG A 623 -9.60 -6.77 9.56
N ILE A 624 -8.69 -7.29 8.74
CA ILE A 624 -8.92 -7.53 7.30
C ILE A 624 -8.64 -9.00 6.97
N GLN A 625 -9.67 -9.85 7.11
CA GLN A 625 -9.52 -11.30 7.02
C GLN A 625 -9.77 -11.83 5.62
N ASN A 626 -8.74 -12.41 4.98
CA ASN A 626 -8.91 -13.14 3.74
C ASN A 626 -9.22 -14.62 4.01
N LEU A 627 -10.44 -15.04 3.66
CA LEU A 627 -10.95 -16.40 3.91
C LEU A 627 -10.25 -17.49 3.07
N ALA A 628 -9.37 -17.13 2.14
CA ALA A 628 -8.46 -18.08 1.51
C ALA A 628 -7.34 -18.55 2.46
N PHE A 629 -7.05 -17.80 3.53
CA PHE A 629 -5.98 -18.06 4.49
C PHE A 629 -6.50 -18.35 5.91
N ARG A 630 -7.78 -18.06 6.17
CA ARG A 630 -8.45 -18.21 7.47
C ARG A 630 -9.82 -18.87 7.32
N ALA A 631 -10.29 -19.55 8.37
CA ALA A 631 -11.59 -20.24 8.35
C ALA A 631 -12.68 -19.53 9.17
N ASP A 632 -12.29 -18.55 9.98
CA ASP A 632 -13.14 -17.71 10.80
C ASP A 632 -13.37 -16.34 10.13
N GLY A 633 -14.46 -15.69 10.48
CA GLY A 633 -14.76 -14.30 10.11
C GLY A 633 -14.57 -13.35 11.30
N VAL A 634 -14.93 -12.08 11.11
CA VAL A 634 -14.70 -11.03 12.12
C VAL A 634 -15.79 -10.92 13.18
N ILE A 635 -16.91 -11.66 13.05
CA ILE A 635 -18.02 -11.58 14.01
C ILE A 635 -17.76 -12.49 15.20
N ASP A 636 -17.87 -11.95 16.41
CA ASP A 636 -17.71 -12.68 17.66
C ASP A 636 -18.72 -13.84 17.79
N SER A 637 -18.26 -15.00 18.28
CA SER A 637 -19.14 -16.11 18.64
C SER A 637 -20.02 -15.73 19.83
N VAL A 638 -21.34 -15.65 19.63
CA VAL A 638 -22.27 -15.17 20.66
C VAL A 638 -22.42 -16.19 21.79
N ASN A 639 -22.02 -15.84 23.02
CA ASN A 639 -22.39 -16.63 24.21
C ASN A 639 -23.88 -16.45 24.51
N ARG A 640 -24.68 -17.49 24.26
CA ARG A 640 -26.14 -17.51 24.39
C ARG A 640 -26.63 -18.08 25.73
N ILE A 641 -25.74 -18.26 26.70
CA ILE A 641 -26.04 -18.69 28.08
C ILE A 641 -25.94 -17.50 29.04
N GLY A 642 -26.82 -17.44 30.04
CA GLY A 642 -26.81 -16.33 31.02
C GLY A 642 -28.10 -15.51 31.10
N VAL A 643 -29.22 -16.01 30.58
CA VAL A 643 -30.42 -15.17 30.35
C VAL A 643 -31.18 -14.86 31.64
N GLY A 644 -30.88 -13.73 32.29
CA GLY A 644 -31.59 -13.25 33.48
C GLY A 644 -30.89 -13.58 34.80
N SER A 645 -31.64 -13.76 35.89
CA SER A 645 -31.09 -13.98 37.25
C SER A 645 -31.61 -15.27 37.89
N GLY A 646 -30.82 -15.88 38.79
CA GLY A 646 -31.18 -17.14 39.45
C GLY A 646 -31.21 -18.31 38.47
N ALA A 647 -32.20 -19.19 38.56
CA ALA A 647 -32.37 -20.32 37.63
C ALA A 647 -32.36 -19.89 36.14
N ARG A 648 -32.88 -18.69 35.83
CA ARG A 648 -32.94 -18.17 34.46
C ARG A 648 -31.54 -17.91 33.88
N ALA A 649 -30.57 -17.56 34.72
CA ALA A 649 -29.19 -17.34 34.29
C ALA A 649 -28.52 -18.61 33.71
N THR A 650 -29.13 -19.78 33.87
CA THR A 650 -28.61 -21.05 33.32
C THR A 650 -29.14 -21.40 31.93
N LEU A 651 -30.07 -20.61 31.39
CA LEU A 651 -30.78 -20.93 30.15
C LEU A 651 -29.95 -20.59 28.92
N LEU A 652 -30.08 -21.45 27.89
CA LEU A 652 -29.58 -21.24 26.54
C LEU A 652 -30.72 -20.68 25.66
N ASP A 653 -30.59 -19.44 25.19
CA ASP A 653 -31.61 -18.76 24.38
C ASP A 653 -31.28 -18.78 22.89
N LEU A 654 -32.05 -19.57 22.13
CA LEU A 654 -31.94 -19.70 20.69
C LEU A 654 -33.21 -19.22 19.96
N ARG A 655 -34.09 -18.47 20.62
CA ARG A 655 -35.42 -18.11 20.07
C ARG A 655 -35.35 -17.32 18.77
N ASP A 656 -34.34 -16.47 18.63
CA ASP A 656 -34.19 -15.59 17.47
C ASP A 656 -33.47 -16.27 16.30
N ILE A 657 -33.13 -17.56 16.43
CA ILE A 657 -32.42 -18.32 15.39
C ILE A 657 -33.37 -19.32 14.75
N THR A 658 -33.47 -19.31 13.42
CA THR A 658 -34.25 -20.29 12.66
C THR A 658 -33.37 -21.47 12.20
N GLY A 659 -33.91 -22.69 12.20
CA GLY A 659 -33.18 -23.87 11.72
C GLY A 659 -32.38 -24.59 12.80
N THR A 660 -31.25 -25.20 12.43
CA THR A 660 -30.32 -25.90 13.34
C THR A 660 -29.06 -25.06 13.56
N VAL A 661 -28.55 -25.07 14.78
CA VAL A 661 -27.40 -24.27 15.23
C VAL A 661 -26.29 -25.20 15.68
N ALA A 662 -25.06 -24.93 15.25
CA ALA A 662 -23.89 -25.67 15.71
C ALA A 662 -23.49 -25.16 17.11
N ALA A 663 -23.32 -26.09 18.05
CA ALA A 663 -22.93 -25.80 19.42
C ALA A 663 -21.78 -26.69 19.88
N SER A 664 -20.76 -26.06 20.45
CA SER A 664 -19.61 -26.69 21.07
C SER A 664 -19.78 -26.69 22.59
N PHE A 665 -19.67 -27.85 23.23
CA PHE A 665 -19.77 -28.02 24.67
C PHE A 665 -18.43 -28.51 25.23
N THR A 666 -17.76 -27.69 26.03
CA THR A 666 -16.55 -28.08 26.76
C THR A 666 -16.92 -28.46 28.18
N VAL A 667 -16.66 -29.71 28.53
CA VAL A 667 -17.15 -30.34 29.77
C VAL A 667 -15.99 -30.79 30.63
N ASN A 668 -15.99 -30.37 31.89
CA ASN A 668 -15.09 -30.85 32.94
C ASN A 668 -15.91 -31.53 34.04
N ARG A 669 -15.32 -32.53 34.71
CA ARG A 669 -15.99 -33.28 35.77
C ARG A 669 -15.01 -33.58 36.91
N GLU A 670 -15.37 -33.18 38.11
CA GLU A 670 -14.69 -33.52 39.36
C GLU A 670 -15.69 -34.13 40.35
N ALA A 671 -16.28 -35.27 39.98
CA ALA A 671 -17.45 -35.82 40.68
C ALA A 671 -17.22 -37.23 41.24
N ALA A 672 -17.99 -37.57 42.27
CA ALA A 672 -18.06 -38.92 42.82
C ALA A 672 -18.85 -39.88 41.90
N TYR A 673 -19.85 -39.37 41.18
CA TYR A 673 -20.69 -40.17 40.29
C TYR A 673 -20.25 -40.09 38.83
N THR A 674 -20.74 -41.05 38.02
CA THR A 674 -20.67 -40.93 36.56
C THR A 674 -21.91 -40.18 36.10
N ASN A 675 -21.71 -38.91 35.78
CA ASN A 675 -22.80 -37.99 35.46
C ASN A 675 -23.05 -37.92 33.96
N PHE A 676 -24.32 -37.80 33.60
CA PHE A 676 -24.78 -37.48 32.26
C PHE A 676 -25.48 -36.12 32.31
N ALA A 677 -25.08 -35.19 31.45
CA ALA A 677 -25.74 -33.90 31.32
C ALA A 677 -26.32 -33.70 29.91
N GLY A 678 -27.34 -32.86 29.83
CA GLY A 678 -27.95 -32.47 28.56
C GLY A 678 -28.80 -31.22 28.74
N PHE A 679 -29.51 -30.86 27.67
CA PHE A 679 -30.42 -29.72 27.65
C PHE A 679 -31.81 -30.16 27.21
N TYR A 680 -32.86 -29.57 27.78
CA TYR A 680 -34.25 -29.83 27.40
C TYR A 680 -35.00 -28.56 27.09
N ARG A 681 -36.01 -28.70 26.22
CA ARG A 681 -36.80 -27.58 25.71
C ARG A 681 -37.76 -27.09 26.79
N ILE A 682 -37.85 -25.78 26.92
CA ILE A 682 -38.85 -25.11 27.77
C ILE A 682 -39.63 -24.10 26.93
N ALA A 683 -40.91 -23.92 27.27
CA ALA A 683 -41.84 -23.01 26.62
C ALA A 683 -41.73 -21.57 27.17
N ASP A 684 -41.29 -21.42 28.41
CA ASP A 684 -41.14 -20.13 29.08
C ASP A 684 -39.90 -20.05 29.97
N LEU A 685 -39.62 -18.84 30.48
CA LEU A 685 -38.48 -18.55 31.36
C LEU A 685 -38.64 -19.14 32.78
N ASP A 686 -39.80 -19.68 33.12
CA ASP A 686 -40.07 -20.27 34.43
C ASP A 686 -39.91 -21.80 34.42
N GLY A 687 -39.43 -22.36 33.30
CA GLY A 687 -39.14 -23.78 33.14
C GLY A 687 -40.36 -24.58 32.72
N GLY A 688 -41.45 -23.93 32.28
CA GLY A 688 -42.62 -24.62 31.78
C GLY A 688 -42.28 -25.50 30.57
N ILE A 689 -42.83 -26.72 30.52
CA ILE A 689 -42.69 -27.65 29.39
C ILE A 689 -44.03 -27.73 28.65
N ASP A 690 -43.99 -27.43 27.35
CA ASP A 690 -45.06 -27.65 26.39
C ASP A 690 -44.98 -29.10 25.88
N ILE A 691 -46.01 -29.91 26.18
CA ILE A 691 -46.05 -31.33 25.82
C ILE A 691 -46.93 -31.60 24.59
N ASP A 692 -47.76 -30.65 24.16
CA ASP A 692 -48.67 -30.81 23.02
C ASP A 692 -48.27 -30.00 21.77
N GLY A 693 -47.31 -29.10 21.91
CA GLY A 693 -46.68 -28.32 20.86
C GLY A 693 -47.43 -27.04 20.49
N ASP A 694 -48.35 -26.55 21.33
CA ASP A 694 -49.12 -25.33 21.08
C ASP A 694 -48.38 -24.02 21.44
N GLY A 695 -47.19 -24.13 22.04
CA GLY A 695 -46.35 -23.01 22.47
C GLY A 695 -46.67 -22.50 23.88
N VAL A 696 -47.54 -23.18 24.64
CA VAL A 696 -47.91 -22.85 26.01
C VAL A 696 -47.40 -23.93 26.97
N ALA A 697 -46.94 -23.53 28.15
CA ALA A 697 -46.49 -24.49 29.16
C ALA A 697 -47.66 -25.28 29.77
N ASP A 698 -47.59 -26.62 29.68
CA ASP A 698 -48.53 -27.55 30.30
C ASP A 698 -48.07 -28.04 31.67
N LEU A 699 -46.75 -28.20 31.83
CA LEU A 699 -46.11 -28.72 33.04
C LEU A 699 -45.13 -27.72 33.61
N ALA A 700 -45.38 -27.30 34.85
CA ALA A 700 -44.47 -26.44 35.61
C ALA A 700 -43.50 -27.26 36.47
N PRO A 701 -42.30 -26.73 36.78
CA PRO A 701 -41.36 -27.35 37.72
C PRO A 701 -42.03 -27.77 39.03
N GLY A 702 -41.79 -29.02 39.45
CA GLY A 702 -42.33 -29.60 40.68
C GLY A 702 -43.68 -30.29 40.54
N GLN A 703 -44.32 -30.24 39.37
CA GLN A 703 -45.51 -31.04 39.09
C GLN A 703 -45.15 -32.51 38.80
N ALA A 704 -46.06 -33.41 39.12
CA ALA A 704 -45.88 -34.84 38.85
C ALA A 704 -45.70 -35.10 37.35
N GLY A 705 -44.65 -35.82 36.98
CA GLY A 705 -44.32 -36.11 35.58
C GLY A 705 -43.34 -35.15 34.91
N TYR A 706 -42.96 -34.05 35.59
CA TYR A 706 -42.02 -33.04 35.04
C TYR A 706 -40.68 -33.66 34.60
N THR A 707 -40.04 -34.47 35.44
CA THR A 707 -38.76 -35.12 35.10
C THR A 707 -38.86 -35.95 33.81
N GLN A 708 -39.95 -36.71 33.64
CA GLN A 708 -40.14 -37.52 32.43
C GLN A 708 -40.37 -36.63 31.20
N ALA A 709 -41.15 -35.55 31.33
CA ALA A 709 -41.39 -34.60 30.25
C ALA A 709 -40.09 -33.88 29.83
N ALA A 710 -39.23 -33.52 30.79
CA ALA A 710 -37.93 -32.89 30.53
C ALA A 710 -36.99 -33.83 29.76
N ILE A 711 -36.86 -35.09 30.20
CA ILE A 711 -36.01 -36.07 29.50
C ILE A 711 -36.54 -36.39 28.09
N ASN A 712 -37.87 -36.44 27.91
CA ASN A 712 -38.50 -36.66 26.61
C ASN A 712 -38.34 -35.46 25.66
N SER A 713 -38.22 -34.24 26.18
CA SER A 713 -38.08 -33.01 25.40
C SER A 713 -36.62 -32.56 25.22
N ARG A 714 -35.65 -33.44 25.53
CA ARG A 714 -34.22 -33.13 25.42
C ARG A 714 -33.76 -32.85 23.99
N ALA A 715 -32.69 -32.08 23.85
CA ALA A 715 -31.91 -32.01 22.62
C ALA A 715 -31.16 -33.34 22.44
N GLU A 716 -31.68 -34.24 21.60
CA GLU A 716 -31.15 -35.61 21.48
C GLU A 716 -29.70 -35.69 20.99
N ALA A 717 -29.21 -34.66 20.30
CA ALA A 717 -27.81 -34.59 19.86
C ALA A 717 -26.84 -34.22 20.99
N VAL A 718 -27.33 -33.61 22.08
CA VAL A 718 -26.49 -33.09 23.18
C VAL A 718 -26.43 -34.12 24.31
N ASN A 719 -25.46 -35.04 24.22
CA ASN A 719 -25.25 -36.11 25.19
C ASN A 719 -23.87 -35.95 25.85
N LEU A 720 -23.82 -35.33 27.02
CA LEU A 720 -22.56 -34.89 27.63
C LEU A 720 -22.14 -35.84 28.75
N THR A 721 -21.01 -36.51 28.54
CA THR A 721 -20.38 -37.40 29.55
C THR A 721 -18.87 -37.37 29.39
N THR A 722 -18.14 -37.03 30.44
CA THR A 722 -16.66 -37.01 30.43
C THR A 722 -16.11 -37.88 31.56
N PRO A 723 -14.94 -38.54 31.40
CA PRO A 723 -14.22 -39.18 32.51
C PRO A 723 -13.86 -38.18 33.61
N ASN A 724 -13.68 -38.67 34.84
CA ASN A 724 -13.28 -37.81 35.96
C ASN A 724 -11.92 -37.14 35.70
N ASN A 725 -11.79 -35.89 36.11
CA ASN A 725 -10.58 -35.07 36.02
C ASN A 725 -10.05 -34.91 34.59
N ARG A 726 -10.95 -34.88 33.59
CA ARG A 726 -10.63 -34.62 32.19
C ARG A 726 -11.64 -33.69 31.52
N ALA A 727 -11.12 -32.80 30.68
CA ALA A 727 -11.90 -32.01 29.75
C ALA A 727 -12.28 -32.84 28.52
N SER A 728 -13.54 -32.75 28.07
CA SER A 728 -13.99 -33.28 26.79
C SER A 728 -14.74 -32.18 26.02
N VAL A 729 -14.59 -32.14 24.69
CA VAL A 729 -15.29 -31.21 23.81
C VAL A 729 -16.28 -31.98 22.93
N PHE A 730 -17.54 -31.55 22.90
CA PHE A 730 -18.61 -32.14 22.10
C PHE A 730 -19.13 -31.13 21.09
N GLN A 731 -19.17 -31.52 19.82
CA GLN A 731 -19.85 -30.75 18.77
C GLN A 731 -21.24 -31.35 18.58
N SER A 732 -22.28 -30.52 18.65
CA SER A 732 -23.68 -30.96 18.50
C SER A 732 -24.50 -29.94 17.73
N GLU A 733 -25.57 -30.41 17.08
CA GLU A 733 -26.56 -29.54 16.45
C GLU A 733 -27.78 -29.37 17.37
N VAL A 734 -28.19 -28.13 17.62
CA VAL A 734 -29.34 -27.79 18.47
C VAL A 734 -30.36 -27.03 17.62
N ALA A 735 -31.65 -27.37 17.75
CA ALA A 735 -32.69 -26.66 17.03
C ALA A 735 -32.86 -25.23 17.58
N GLY A 736 -32.87 -24.23 16.69
CA GLY A 736 -33.23 -22.85 17.01
C GLY A 736 -34.73 -22.66 17.28
N GLY A 737 -35.11 -21.43 17.62
CA GLY A 737 -36.48 -21.00 17.84
C GLY A 737 -37.02 -21.28 19.25
N ARG A 738 -36.15 -21.66 20.21
CA ARG A 738 -36.55 -22.19 21.52
C ARG A 738 -35.60 -21.82 22.64
N PHE A 739 -36.07 -21.94 23.88
CA PHE A 739 -35.22 -21.98 25.06
C PHE A 739 -34.83 -23.41 25.42
N TYR A 740 -33.64 -23.53 26.01
CA TYR A 740 -33.13 -24.77 26.55
C TYR A 740 -32.67 -24.58 28.00
N ALA A 741 -33.06 -25.50 28.89
CA ALA A 741 -32.57 -25.59 30.26
C ALA A 741 -31.65 -26.81 30.41
N PRO A 742 -30.57 -26.72 31.21
CA PRO A 742 -29.72 -27.86 31.48
C PRO A 742 -30.34 -28.83 32.50
N PHE A 743 -29.91 -30.08 32.46
CA PHE A 743 -30.19 -31.09 33.49
C PHE A 743 -28.97 -31.98 33.72
N LEU A 744 -28.93 -32.62 34.89
CA LEU A 744 -27.91 -33.60 35.28
C LEU A 744 -28.60 -34.88 35.77
N ILE A 745 -28.20 -36.03 35.23
CA ILE A 745 -28.53 -37.35 35.76
C ILE A 745 -27.29 -37.86 36.50
N THR A 746 -27.43 -38.11 37.80
CA THR A 746 -26.32 -38.65 38.59
C THR A 746 -26.34 -40.17 38.60
N GLN A 747 -25.20 -40.77 38.28
CA GLN A 747 -25.02 -42.22 38.20
C GLN A 747 -26.03 -42.94 37.28
N GLY A 748 -26.17 -42.47 36.04
CA GLY A 748 -27.11 -43.05 35.08
C GLY A 748 -26.99 -42.49 33.67
N THR A 749 -27.96 -42.85 32.83
CA THR A 749 -28.13 -42.32 31.45
C THR A 749 -29.60 -41.99 31.21
N VAL A 750 -29.93 -41.38 30.07
CA VAL A 750 -31.31 -41.08 29.69
C VAL A 750 -32.19 -42.32 29.51
N GLU A 751 -31.61 -43.50 29.27
CA GLU A 751 -32.32 -44.78 29.18
C GLU A 751 -32.56 -45.45 30.54
N SER A 752 -31.76 -45.11 31.56
CA SER A 752 -31.82 -45.72 32.88
C SER A 752 -31.33 -44.76 33.95
N TYR A 753 -32.26 -44.15 34.67
CA TYR A 753 -32.00 -43.20 35.74
C TYR A 753 -32.97 -43.34 36.91
N ASP A 754 -32.55 -42.91 38.10
CA ASP A 754 -33.43 -42.66 39.25
C ASP A 754 -33.97 -41.23 39.15
N ALA A 755 -35.29 -41.07 39.02
CA ALA A 755 -35.92 -39.76 38.89
C ALA A 755 -35.67 -38.84 40.10
N SER A 756 -35.37 -39.41 41.28
CA SER A 756 -34.99 -38.61 42.46
C SER A 756 -33.55 -38.08 42.41
N ARG A 757 -32.78 -38.49 41.41
CA ARG A 757 -31.37 -38.13 41.15
C ARG A 757 -31.18 -37.46 39.79
N VAL A 758 -32.24 -36.84 39.28
CA VAL A 758 -32.18 -35.93 38.14
C VAL A 758 -32.32 -34.51 38.66
N TYR A 759 -31.32 -33.69 38.40
CA TYR A 759 -31.26 -32.32 38.87
C TYR A 759 -31.41 -31.33 37.72
N PHE A 760 -32.09 -30.23 38.02
CA PHE A 760 -32.48 -29.16 37.10
C PHE A 760 -32.11 -27.80 37.71
N SER A 761 -32.05 -26.78 36.86
CA SER A 761 -31.86 -25.39 37.28
C SER A 761 -33.00 -24.86 38.15
N PHE A 762 -34.20 -25.41 37.97
CA PHE A 762 -35.38 -25.01 38.72
C PHE A 762 -35.48 -25.86 39.99
N THR A 763 -35.15 -25.29 41.14
CA THR A 763 -35.15 -25.97 42.46
C THR A 763 -36.45 -26.72 42.75
N ALA A 764 -37.60 -26.19 42.31
CA ALA A 764 -38.90 -26.83 42.48
C ALA A 764 -39.02 -28.19 41.76
N ALA A 765 -38.24 -28.42 40.69
CA ALA A 765 -38.18 -29.70 39.98
C ALA A 765 -37.23 -30.72 40.64
N ASN A 766 -36.39 -30.31 41.59
CA ASN A 766 -35.44 -31.20 42.27
C ASN A 766 -36.11 -31.87 43.45
N ALA A 767 -35.93 -33.20 43.59
CA ALA A 767 -36.64 -34.00 44.60
C ALA A 767 -36.27 -33.65 46.05
N ASP A 768 -35.08 -33.07 46.27
CA ASP A 768 -34.61 -32.56 47.55
C ASP A 768 -34.92 -31.07 47.79
N GLY A 769 -35.42 -30.36 46.77
CA GLY A 769 -35.68 -28.93 46.84
C GLY A 769 -34.43 -28.08 47.01
N VAL A 770 -33.27 -28.54 46.55
CA VAL A 770 -31.99 -27.80 46.60
C VAL A 770 -31.56 -27.33 45.21
N GLU A 771 -30.76 -26.27 45.14
CA GLU A 771 -30.14 -25.80 43.89
C GLU A 771 -28.94 -26.69 43.55
N HIS A 772 -28.93 -27.20 42.32
CA HIS A 772 -27.89 -28.10 41.82
C HIS A 772 -27.19 -27.60 40.58
N ILE A 773 -27.70 -26.55 39.94
CA ILE A 773 -27.14 -25.97 38.72
C ILE A 773 -27.16 -24.47 38.86
N ARG A 774 -26.02 -23.83 38.63
CA ARG A 774 -25.88 -22.38 38.62
C ARG A 774 -25.02 -21.92 37.46
N TYR A 775 -25.14 -20.65 37.10
CA TYR A 775 -24.28 -20.02 36.10
C TYR A 775 -23.33 -19.06 36.76
N ARG A 776 -22.03 -19.23 36.52
CA ARG A 776 -20.97 -18.39 37.08
C ARG A 776 -19.75 -18.41 36.16
N ASN A 777 -19.08 -17.26 36.01
CA ASN A 777 -17.83 -17.13 35.24
C ASN A 777 -17.90 -17.69 33.81
N GLY A 778 -19.04 -17.54 33.12
CA GLY A 778 -19.19 -18.02 31.74
C GLY A 778 -19.56 -19.51 31.61
N ALA A 779 -19.72 -20.24 32.72
CA ALA A 779 -19.97 -21.67 32.72
C ALA A 779 -21.21 -22.07 33.53
N LEU A 780 -21.82 -23.18 33.15
CA LEU A 780 -22.79 -23.90 33.97
C LEU A 780 -22.03 -24.81 34.94
N GLU A 781 -22.23 -24.60 36.22
CA GLU A 781 -21.61 -25.32 37.34
C GLU A 781 -22.67 -26.19 38.02
N PHE A 782 -22.34 -27.43 38.36
CA PHE A 782 -23.30 -28.43 38.84
C PHE A 782 -22.83 -29.11 40.14
N GLU A 783 -23.79 -29.52 40.97
CA GLU A 783 -23.64 -30.38 42.15
C GLU A 783 -24.32 -31.75 41.92
N ASP A 784 -23.64 -32.85 42.22
CA ASP A 784 -24.12 -34.22 41.94
C ASP A 784 -24.65 -34.99 43.17
N LEU A 785 -24.49 -34.42 44.37
CA LEU A 785 -24.88 -35.05 45.64
C LEU A 785 -26.23 -34.54 46.17
N PHE A 786 -27.15 -35.47 46.46
CA PHE A 786 -28.47 -35.17 47.04
C PHE A 786 -28.37 -34.29 48.29
N GLY A 787 -29.18 -33.23 48.34
CA GLY A 787 -29.16 -32.22 49.41
C GLY A 787 -28.12 -31.11 49.22
N GLY A 788 -27.52 -31.00 48.03
CA GLY A 788 -26.59 -29.92 47.66
C GLY A 788 -25.12 -30.15 48.04
N GLY A 789 -24.73 -31.40 48.31
CA GLY A 789 -23.31 -31.77 48.44
C GLY A 789 -22.45 -30.89 49.36
N ASP A 790 -21.27 -30.53 48.87
CA ASP A 790 -20.33 -29.61 49.52
C ASP A 790 -20.43 -28.17 48.99
N ASN A 791 -21.33 -27.91 48.03
CA ASN A 791 -21.70 -26.59 47.49
C ASN A 791 -20.57 -25.85 46.74
N ASP A 792 -19.59 -26.56 46.20
CA ASP A 792 -18.56 -25.97 45.34
C ASP A 792 -18.95 -25.87 43.85
N PHE A 793 -19.89 -26.71 43.39
CA PHE A 793 -20.46 -26.87 42.06
C PHE A 793 -19.43 -27.25 40.97
N ASN A 794 -18.34 -27.92 41.33
CA ASN A 794 -17.33 -28.38 40.37
C ASN A 794 -17.54 -29.82 39.89
N ASP A 795 -18.52 -30.54 40.45
CA ASP A 795 -18.83 -31.93 40.11
C ASP A 795 -19.02 -32.12 38.61
N PHE A 796 -19.63 -31.13 37.95
CA PHE A 796 -19.72 -31.05 36.49
C PHE A 796 -19.70 -29.57 36.07
N VAL A 797 -18.92 -29.21 35.05
CA VAL A 797 -18.83 -27.83 34.54
C VAL A 797 -18.93 -27.85 33.03
N ILE A 798 -19.82 -27.03 32.46
CA ILE A 798 -20.08 -26.95 31.03
C ILE A 798 -19.89 -25.51 30.55
N ASN A 799 -18.98 -25.32 29.59
CA ASN A 799 -18.92 -24.10 28.78
C ASN A 799 -19.58 -24.38 27.43
N VAL A 800 -20.37 -23.44 26.94
CA VAL A 800 -21.09 -23.57 25.68
C VAL A 800 -20.72 -22.43 24.75
N ALA A 801 -20.31 -22.77 23.54
CA ALA A 801 -20.11 -21.81 22.46
C ALA A 801 -21.10 -22.16 21.34
N VAL A 802 -21.82 -21.14 20.87
CA VAL A 802 -22.78 -21.28 19.78
C VAL A 802 -22.21 -20.57 18.57
N THR A 803 -22.07 -21.30 17.47
CA THR A 803 -21.70 -20.75 16.17
C THR A 803 -23.00 -20.55 15.40
N ILE A 804 -23.30 -19.29 15.08
CA ILE A 804 -24.56 -18.88 14.43
C ILE A 804 -24.29 -18.64 12.96
#